data_AF-A0A6S6TFU8-F1
#
_entry.id   AF-A0A6S6TFU8-F1
#
_cell.length_a   1.000
_cell.length_b   1.000
_cell.length_c   1.000
_cell.angle_alpha   90.00
_cell.angle_beta   90.00
_cell.angle_gamma   90.00
#
_symmetry.space_group_name_H-M   'P 1'
#
loop_
_entity.id
_entity.type
_entity.pdbx_description
1 polymer ?
#
loop_
_entity_poly.entity_id
_entity_poly.type
_entity_poly.pdbx_seq_one_letter_code
_entity_poly.pdbx_strand_id
1 'polypeptide(L)'
;MNFGNKSDENEAFYILEKAEKLYLEAIINSDKKVDTYQNLGEVQEQLKKYNSAISSYNMATFFDNEKNSDTYYRLGYTFDTIKQYKEACGAFLMMKKRLLSIKNPVKKIVTKNRIFLYEYIQTLNLSRLDSWKSFAIKAEELGCWDVAEYGYKAYIRRNDEFEADVYFSLGGVLVQQRKYEEASSYFKEQRIVQSLDTVATNDVEEYSNRFEVEENIILYESSDEDVLSGIPYEIFLLLIKNVKFDTYEHVWVIQDKNIINEEYINSHNIIFVIKDSDLYMRYLARSKYLVSNRGFSKYFVLKEKQTLLNTFDVNTDLNEYIQSNFFITIDSNKTNKVSDEFSSELKFLYDDALSSFNKKDWKSSFEKFTKIEEEYIESIESFPYLYYKRESELMLLSEDKTKKLEDSLVYFHHIFNAENFAGVEFLLNQAIIKSRRNSKQWKLLKMNFLSILDDVKLTDDSLWTSLKGEGFLQKIEVLGIQFNKNLEAKFLPYPIWFLFSNLFIFARLYTKYQIARTNARDSILLGKEVENNAFLRYKVNAMIEANKKEDYSLLRSKLLENDSKYIQKYLQLLGLSEFYFENKEVKRDFYEDFFTDKEREFSKYIENKSIAIVGPLESGLNVGEEIDSFDLVLRFNYNGITNFAKEEFGERTNISFYISEILLGNQLDTQKISYMNELDWVIIDTSHKEDDICFLGLETNIRPRYMAGHAFATTMLKGAPSGIQRVIMDIIRFNTGKIKVFNTNLFLKNNYANAYRSRGKLGIDEFNFFWHDPLSNFIFLKRLKESKMIDSDEVLSKVLEMTENQYIDALELRYGTRNVEGRE
;
A
#
# COMPACT_ATOMS: atom_id res chain seq x y z
N MET A 1 49.01 14.24 -0.12
CA MET A 1 49.78 14.50 -1.36
C MET A 1 49.46 13.36 -2.31
N ASN A 2 49.00 13.68 -3.53
CA ASN A 2 48.62 12.71 -4.56
C ASN A 2 49.81 11.81 -4.94
N PHE A 3 49.66 10.49 -4.80
CA PHE A 3 50.60 9.50 -5.34
C PHE A 3 49.86 8.62 -6.35
N GLY A 4 49.85 9.09 -7.60
CA GLY A 4 49.38 8.34 -8.76
C GLY A 4 50.53 8.07 -9.71
N ASN A 5 51.50 7.25 -9.29
CA ASN A 5 52.60 6.80 -10.15
C ASN A 5 52.57 5.28 -10.30
N LYS A 6 52.39 4.80 -11.54
CA LYS A 6 52.55 3.39 -11.95
C LYS A 6 53.90 2.76 -11.56
N SER A 7 54.91 3.54 -11.16
CA SER A 7 56.18 2.99 -10.64
C SER A 7 56.00 2.33 -9.29
N ASP A 8 55.13 2.88 -8.44
CA ASP A 8 55.02 2.52 -7.03
C ASP A 8 54.18 1.23 -6.86
N GLU A 9 53.16 1.04 -7.71
CA GLU A 9 52.40 -0.21 -7.80
C GLU A 9 53.27 -1.39 -8.28
N ASN A 10 54.16 -1.15 -9.24
CA ASN A 10 55.08 -2.18 -9.74
C ASN A 10 56.14 -2.55 -8.70
N GLU A 11 56.61 -1.59 -7.91
CA GLU A 11 57.54 -1.82 -6.79
C GLU A 11 56.86 -2.58 -5.65
N ALA A 12 55.64 -2.21 -5.28
CA ALA A 12 54.84 -2.92 -4.28
C ALA A 12 54.56 -4.37 -4.70
N PHE A 13 54.15 -4.59 -5.96
CA PHE A 13 53.92 -5.92 -6.50
C PHE A 13 55.19 -6.79 -6.45
N TYR A 14 56.35 -6.23 -6.83
CA TYR A 14 57.64 -6.92 -6.75
C TYR A 14 58.04 -7.28 -5.31
N ILE A 15 57.78 -6.39 -4.34
CA ILE A 15 58.04 -6.66 -2.91
C ILE A 15 57.17 -7.82 -2.42
N LEU A 16 55.90 -7.87 -2.82
CA LEU A 16 54.98 -8.96 -2.46
C LEU A 16 55.39 -10.30 -3.05
N GLU A 17 55.81 -10.35 -4.32
CA GLU A 17 56.34 -11.60 -4.91
C GLU A 17 57.60 -12.11 -4.20
N LYS A 18 58.49 -11.19 -3.78
CA LYS A 18 59.66 -11.54 -2.99
C LYS A 18 59.27 -12.04 -1.60
N ALA A 19 58.29 -11.41 -0.96
CA ALA A 19 57.78 -11.83 0.35
C ALA A 19 57.17 -13.24 0.28
N GLU A 20 56.35 -13.54 -0.74
CA GLU A 20 55.78 -14.87 -0.97
C GLU A 20 56.88 -15.94 -1.03
N LYS A 21 57.95 -15.68 -1.79
CA LYS A 21 59.08 -16.61 -1.91
C LYS A 21 59.78 -16.85 -0.57
N LEU A 22 60.01 -15.79 0.21
CA LEU A 22 60.67 -15.89 1.52
C LEU A 22 59.84 -16.71 2.53
N TYR A 23 58.51 -16.52 2.55
CA TYR A 23 57.62 -17.31 3.41
C TYR A 23 57.58 -18.79 2.99
N LEU A 24 57.55 -19.08 1.69
CA LEU A 24 57.65 -20.46 1.20
C LEU A 24 58.99 -21.12 1.60
N GLU A 25 60.11 -20.40 1.49
CA GLU A 25 61.43 -20.87 1.96
C GLU A 25 61.46 -21.10 3.48
N ALA A 26 60.82 -20.24 4.28
CA ALA A 26 60.71 -20.41 5.72
C ALA A 26 59.95 -21.69 6.11
N ILE A 27 58.82 -21.97 5.43
CA ILE A 27 58.03 -23.19 5.64
C ILE A 27 58.83 -24.45 5.28
N ILE A 28 59.61 -24.41 4.18
CA ILE A 28 60.51 -25.50 3.78
C ILE A 28 61.59 -25.74 4.85
N ASN A 29 62.12 -24.68 5.45
CA ASN A 29 63.10 -24.73 6.54
C ASN A 29 62.49 -25.02 7.93
N SER A 30 61.30 -25.63 7.96
CA SER A 30 60.58 -26.10 9.14
C SER A 30 59.91 -25.03 10.02
N ASP A 31 59.72 -23.80 9.55
CA ASP A 31 58.92 -22.77 10.25
C ASP A 31 57.42 -22.96 9.96
N LYS A 32 56.84 -24.05 10.47
CA LYS A 32 55.41 -24.40 10.30
C LYS A 32 54.56 -23.85 11.43
N LYS A 33 54.46 -22.52 11.52
CA LYS A 33 53.67 -21.80 12.54
C LYS A 33 52.43 -21.15 11.92
N VAL A 34 51.43 -20.88 12.77
CA VAL A 34 50.18 -20.20 12.37
C VAL A 34 50.48 -18.86 11.68
N ASP A 35 51.29 -18.01 12.31
CA ASP A 35 51.66 -16.68 11.79
C ASP A 35 52.33 -16.74 10.41
N THR A 36 53.20 -17.73 10.19
CA THR A 36 53.92 -17.90 8.91
C THR A 36 52.96 -18.23 7.76
N TYR A 37 52.00 -19.13 7.99
CA TYR A 37 50.97 -19.47 7.00
C TYR A 37 49.93 -18.36 6.83
N GLN A 38 49.58 -17.65 7.91
CA GLN A 38 48.69 -16.49 7.85
C GLN A 38 49.29 -15.38 6.98
N ASN A 39 50.52 -14.96 7.26
CA ASN A 39 51.19 -13.90 6.51
C ASN A 39 51.41 -14.29 5.04
N LEU A 40 51.71 -15.57 4.76
CA LEU A 40 51.76 -16.08 3.38
C LEU A 40 50.40 -15.95 2.68
N GLY A 41 49.31 -16.29 3.38
CA GLY A 41 47.96 -16.14 2.86
C GLY A 41 47.62 -14.68 2.54
N GLU A 42 47.98 -13.75 3.41
CA GLU A 42 47.75 -12.30 3.22
C GLU A 42 48.51 -11.75 2.00
N VAL A 43 49.79 -12.11 1.86
CA VAL A 43 50.59 -11.75 0.68
C VAL A 43 49.96 -12.32 -0.60
N GLN A 44 49.47 -13.56 -0.57
CA GLN A 44 48.83 -14.20 -1.71
C GLN A 44 47.46 -13.57 -2.04
N GLU A 45 46.70 -13.14 -1.03
CA GLU A 45 45.44 -12.39 -1.19
C GLU A 45 45.71 -11.03 -1.87
N GLN A 46 46.71 -10.28 -1.41
CA GLN A 46 47.14 -9.01 -2.04
C GLN A 46 47.62 -9.20 -3.49
N LEU A 47 48.30 -10.31 -3.78
CA LEU A 47 48.69 -10.71 -5.14
C LEU A 47 47.52 -11.26 -5.98
N LYS A 48 46.30 -11.30 -5.46
CA LYS A 48 45.09 -11.86 -6.09
C LYS A 48 45.20 -13.35 -6.44
N LYS A 49 46.09 -14.08 -5.76
CA LYS A 49 46.27 -15.54 -5.88
C LYS A 49 45.35 -16.27 -4.90
N TYR A 50 44.04 -16.07 -5.03
CA TYR A 50 43.04 -16.47 -4.04
C TYR A 50 43.04 -17.97 -3.68
N ASN A 51 43.24 -18.87 -4.65
CA ASN A 51 43.32 -20.32 -4.35
C ASN A 51 44.55 -20.70 -3.52
N SER A 52 45.68 -20.03 -3.76
CA SER A 52 46.89 -20.20 -2.96
C SER A 52 46.69 -19.64 -1.56
N ALA A 53 46.08 -18.45 -1.45
CA ALA A 53 45.74 -17.83 -0.18
C ALA A 53 44.83 -18.73 0.68
N ILE A 54 43.76 -19.30 0.09
CA ILE A 54 42.89 -20.28 0.76
C ILE A 54 43.69 -21.49 1.27
N SER A 55 44.63 -22.00 0.47
CA SER A 55 45.47 -23.13 0.88
C SER A 55 46.34 -22.77 2.08
N SER A 56 46.96 -21.58 2.05
CA SER A 56 47.77 -21.05 3.15
C SER A 56 46.94 -20.80 4.42
N TYR A 57 45.77 -20.18 4.31
CA TYR A 57 44.86 -19.96 5.44
C TYR A 57 44.29 -21.26 6.01
N ASN A 58 43.99 -22.27 5.19
CA ASN A 58 43.61 -23.59 5.66
C ASN A 58 44.76 -24.27 6.44
N MET A 59 46.00 -24.10 6.00
CA MET A 59 47.16 -24.58 6.75
C MET A 59 47.35 -23.81 8.07
N ALA A 60 47.12 -22.50 8.08
CA ALA A 60 47.14 -21.69 9.29
C ALA A 60 46.08 -22.17 10.30
N THR A 61 44.83 -22.35 9.86
CA THR A 61 43.74 -22.84 10.73
C THR A 61 43.94 -24.29 11.18
N PHE A 62 44.65 -25.12 10.42
CA PHE A 62 45.00 -26.49 10.82
C PHE A 62 45.99 -26.52 12.00
N PHE A 63 46.96 -25.60 12.03
CA PHE A 63 47.94 -25.50 13.12
C PHE A 63 47.48 -24.61 14.29
N ASP A 64 46.33 -23.96 14.13
CA ASP A 64 45.76 -23.05 15.10
C ASP A 64 44.90 -23.78 16.13
N ASN A 65 45.47 -23.96 17.32
CA ASN A 65 44.77 -24.55 18.47
C ASN A 65 43.85 -23.55 19.20
N GLU A 66 44.01 -22.25 18.97
CA GLU A 66 43.30 -21.18 19.69
C GLU A 66 42.09 -20.64 18.92
N LYS A 67 41.97 -21.00 17.63
CA LYS A 67 40.95 -20.51 16.70
C LYS A 67 40.98 -18.98 16.56
N ASN A 68 42.12 -18.47 16.12
CA ASN A 68 42.35 -17.08 15.75
C ASN A 68 41.23 -16.55 14.84
N SER A 69 40.48 -15.58 15.35
CA SER A 69 39.33 -14.97 14.67
C SER A 69 39.73 -14.26 13.37
N ASP A 70 41.00 -13.88 13.23
CA ASP A 70 41.52 -13.17 12.07
C ASP A 70 41.77 -14.07 10.86
N THR A 71 42.42 -15.22 11.07
CA THR A 71 42.66 -16.19 10.00
C THR A 71 41.35 -16.71 9.42
N TYR A 72 40.35 -16.99 10.26
CA TYR A 72 39.02 -17.42 9.80
C TYR A 72 38.25 -16.32 9.06
N TYR A 73 38.41 -15.06 9.47
CA TYR A 73 37.84 -13.92 8.74
C TYR A 73 38.42 -13.82 7.34
N ARG A 74 39.76 -13.85 7.21
CA ARG A 74 40.45 -13.77 5.91
C ARG A 74 40.14 -14.94 5.00
N LEU A 75 40.07 -16.14 5.56
CA LEU A 75 39.62 -17.33 4.84
C LEU A 75 38.20 -17.15 4.29
N GLY A 76 37.27 -16.67 5.12
CA GLY A 76 35.90 -16.36 4.71
C GLY A 76 35.83 -15.29 3.62
N TYR A 77 36.58 -14.20 3.78
CA TYR A 77 36.70 -13.11 2.80
C TYR A 77 37.24 -13.61 1.45
N THR A 78 38.26 -14.47 1.47
CA THR A 78 38.85 -15.03 0.25
C THR A 78 37.86 -15.96 -0.48
N PHE A 79 37.13 -16.81 0.25
CA PHE A 79 36.07 -17.65 -0.32
C PHE A 79 34.94 -16.82 -0.93
N ASP A 80 34.50 -15.75 -0.26
CA ASP A 80 33.48 -14.83 -0.77
C ASP A 80 33.93 -14.15 -2.07
N THR A 81 35.18 -13.70 -2.12
CA THR A 81 35.78 -13.05 -3.31
C THR A 81 35.73 -13.93 -4.55
N ILE A 82 35.86 -15.26 -4.39
CA ILE A 82 35.71 -16.25 -5.46
C ILE A 82 34.30 -16.83 -5.58
N LYS A 83 33.30 -16.21 -4.94
CA LYS A 83 31.88 -16.55 -4.95
C LYS A 83 31.54 -17.93 -4.37
N GLN A 84 32.38 -18.47 -3.50
CA GLN A 84 32.13 -19.70 -2.74
C GLN A 84 31.46 -19.35 -1.40
N TYR A 85 30.24 -18.84 -1.46
CA TYR A 85 29.55 -18.24 -0.31
C TYR A 85 29.28 -19.22 0.83
N LYS A 86 29.02 -20.49 0.54
CA LYS A 86 28.74 -21.50 1.57
C LYS A 86 29.98 -21.81 2.40
N GLU A 87 31.11 -21.98 1.73
CA GLU A 87 32.43 -22.17 2.33
C GLU A 87 32.86 -20.92 3.10
N ALA A 88 32.60 -19.73 2.56
CA ALA A 88 32.82 -18.44 3.21
C ALA A 88 32.07 -18.36 4.56
N CYS A 89 30.75 -18.60 4.55
CA CYS A 89 29.96 -18.66 5.78
C CYS A 89 30.49 -19.70 6.78
N GLY A 90 30.93 -20.87 6.30
CA GLY A 90 31.55 -21.90 7.13
C GLY A 90 32.80 -21.41 7.85
N ALA A 91 33.69 -20.69 7.14
CA ALA A 91 34.87 -20.08 7.73
C ALA A 91 34.52 -18.97 8.74
N PHE A 92 33.60 -18.07 8.39
CA PHE A 92 33.16 -17.00 9.32
C PHE A 92 32.55 -17.54 10.60
N LEU A 93 31.70 -18.57 10.52
CA LEU A 93 31.09 -19.21 11.69
C LEU A 93 32.11 -19.83 12.66
N MET A 94 33.32 -20.14 12.20
CA MET A 94 34.38 -20.67 13.06
C MET A 94 35.01 -19.59 13.96
N MET A 95 34.84 -18.31 13.63
CA MET A 95 35.36 -17.17 14.42
C MET A 95 34.71 -17.08 15.81
N LYS A 96 33.44 -17.45 15.95
CA LYS A 96 32.73 -17.47 17.22
C LYS A 96 32.06 -18.82 17.35
N LYS A 97 32.35 -19.54 18.42
CA LYS A 97 31.83 -20.88 18.72
C LYS A 97 30.32 -20.87 19.07
N ARG A 98 29.46 -20.25 18.25
CA ARG A 98 28.06 -19.92 18.60
C ARG A 98 26.96 -20.59 17.78
N LEU A 99 27.21 -21.34 16.71
CA LEU A 99 26.09 -21.84 15.87
C LEU A 99 26.14 -23.34 15.56
N LEU A 100 26.09 -24.18 16.60
CA LEU A 100 25.91 -25.63 16.45
C LEU A 100 24.84 -26.26 17.37
N SER A 101 24.09 -25.49 18.17
CA SER A 101 23.18 -26.07 19.17
C SER A 101 21.68 -25.86 18.94
N ILE A 102 21.24 -25.14 17.90
CA ILE A 102 19.79 -24.96 17.68
C ILE A 102 19.28 -26.09 16.77
N LYS A 103 18.75 -27.14 17.40
CA LYS A 103 17.96 -28.15 16.70
C LYS A 103 16.79 -27.46 16.02
N ASN A 104 16.59 -27.69 14.72
CA ASN A 104 15.44 -27.19 13.97
C ASN A 104 14.16 -27.37 14.80
N PRO A 105 13.48 -26.29 15.21
CA PRO A 105 12.21 -26.42 15.93
C PRO A 105 11.20 -27.16 15.05
N VAL A 106 10.46 -28.10 15.66
CA VAL A 106 9.40 -28.83 14.98
C VAL A 106 8.36 -27.83 14.47
N LYS A 107 7.87 -28.00 13.23
CA LYS A 107 6.95 -27.08 12.52
C LYS A 107 5.85 -26.44 13.41
N LYS A 108 5.20 -27.24 14.26
CA LYS A 108 4.15 -26.80 15.21
C LYS A 108 4.65 -25.84 16.31
N ILE A 109 5.90 -25.96 16.74
CA ILE A 109 6.54 -25.11 17.75
C ILE A 109 6.87 -23.75 17.14
N VAL A 110 7.31 -23.70 15.88
CA VAL A 110 7.61 -22.45 15.14
C VAL A 110 6.38 -21.56 15.03
N THR A 111 5.22 -22.11 14.68
CA THR A 111 3.98 -21.32 14.57
C THR A 111 3.59 -20.67 15.90
N LYS A 112 3.68 -21.41 17.02
CA LYS A 112 3.39 -20.85 18.36
C LYS A 112 4.39 -19.76 18.75
N ASN A 113 5.66 -19.95 18.43
CA ASN A 113 6.72 -18.98 18.68
C ASN A 113 6.53 -17.68 17.88
N ARG A 114 6.05 -17.76 16.63
CA ARG A 114 5.74 -16.59 15.82
C ARG A 114 4.57 -15.77 16.36
N ILE A 115 3.49 -16.43 16.80
CA ILE A 115 2.36 -15.75 17.45
C ILE A 115 2.85 -15.01 18.70
N PHE A 116 3.67 -15.68 19.53
CA PHE A 116 4.29 -15.03 20.69
C PHE A 116 5.15 -13.83 20.30
N LEU A 117 5.94 -13.91 19.23
CA LEU A 117 6.77 -12.79 18.76
C LEU A 117 5.91 -11.63 18.26
N TYR A 118 4.78 -11.90 17.60
CA TYR A 118 3.84 -10.87 17.20
C TYR A 118 3.23 -10.16 18.43
N GLU A 119 2.80 -10.90 19.44
CA GLU A 119 2.33 -10.28 20.69
C GLU A 119 3.47 -9.50 21.38
N TYR A 120 4.66 -10.07 21.40
CA TYR A 120 5.84 -9.47 22.03
C TYR A 120 6.22 -8.14 21.38
N ILE A 121 6.29 -8.06 20.05
CA ILE A 121 6.68 -6.81 19.36
C ILE A 121 5.69 -5.68 19.63
N GLN A 122 4.40 -5.99 19.77
CA GLN A 122 3.36 -4.99 20.12
C GLN A 122 3.52 -4.44 21.53
N THR A 123 4.18 -5.17 22.44
CA THR A 123 4.50 -4.67 23.79
C THR A 123 5.74 -3.78 23.83
N LEU A 124 6.53 -3.75 22.76
CA LEU A 124 7.79 -3.03 22.71
C LEU A 124 7.61 -1.60 22.23
N ASN A 125 8.35 -0.69 22.85
CA ASN A 125 8.47 0.65 22.31
C ASN A 125 9.49 0.64 21.15
N LEU A 126 9.00 0.51 19.92
CA LEU A 126 9.83 0.39 18.70
C LEU A 126 10.57 1.68 18.32
N SER A 127 10.29 2.79 19.00
CA SER A 127 11.15 3.99 18.93
C SER A 127 12.52 3.78 19.59
N ARG A 128 12.64 2.79 20.50
CA ARG A 128 13.90 2.50 21.20
C ARG A 128 14.70 1.46 20.45
N LEU A 129 15.97 1.79 20.22
CA LEU A 129 16.92 0.92 19.53
C LEU A 129 17.04 -0.47 20.20
N ASP A 130 17.13 -0.52 21.54
CA ASP A 130 17.24 -1.77 22.30
C ASP A 130 16.04 -2.72 22.14
N SER A 131 14.85 -2.18 21.83
CA SER A 131 13.66 -2.98 21.57
C SER A 131 13.86 -3.87 20.35
N TRP A 132 14.43 -3.33 19.27
CA TRP A 132 14.70 -4.08 18.04
C TRP A 132 15.73 -5.19 18.25
N LYS A 133 16.79 -4.89 19.02
CA LYS A 133 17.82 -5.88 19.38
C LYS A 133 17.23 -7.02 20.19
N SER A 134 16.47 -6.67 21.23
CA SER A 134 15.83 -7.64 22.13
C SER A 134 14.82 -8.51 21.38
N PHE A 135 14.05 -7.90 20.48
CA PHE A 135 13.13 -8.59 19.59
C PHE A 135 13.85 -9.58 18.67
N ALA A 136 14.92 -9.16 18.00
CA ALA A 136 15.70 -9.99 17.11
C ALA A 136 16.33 -11.21 17.82
N ILE A 137 16.96 -10.97 18.98
CA ILE A 137 17.54 -12.03 19.81
C ILE A 137 16.44 -13.01 20.25
N LYS A 138 15.27 -12.50 20.66
CA LYS A 138 14.15 -13.36 21.06
C LYS A 138 13.66 -14.22 19.90
N ALA A 139 13.58 -13.65 18.70
CA ALA A 139 13.20 -14.39 17.51
C ALA A 139 14.24 -15.46 17.14
N GLU A 140 15.53 -15.16 17.28
CA GLU A 140 16.63 -16.12 17.10
C GLU A 140 16.56 -17.28 18.11
N GLU A 141 16.37 -16.99 19.40
CA GLU A 141 16.21 -18.00 20.46
C GLU A 141 15.07 -18.97 20.18
N LEU A 142 14.00 -18.47 19.57
CA LEU A 142 12.80 -19.22 19.23
C LEU A 142 12.90 -19.94 17.88
N GLY A 143 14.00 -19.76 17.14
CA GLY A 143 14.25 -20.36 15.83
C GLY A 143 13.38 -19.80 14.70
N CYS A 144 12.85 -18.58 14.87
CA CYS A 144 12.08 -17.86 13.85
C CYS A 144 13.03 -16.98 13.03
N TRP A 145 13.79 -17.61 12.12
CA TRP A 145 14.95 -17.00 11.46
C TRP A 145 14.65 -15.78 10.60
N ASP A 146 13.56 -15.79 9.83
CA ASP A 146 13.10 -14.65 9.03
C ASP A 146 12.67 -13.46 9.91
N VAL A 147 12.01 -13.73 11.04
CA VAL A 147 11.63 -12.70 12.01
C VAL A 147 12.87 -12.12 12.72
N ALA A 148 13.85 -12.96 13.03
CA ALA A 148 15.13 -12.53 13.58
C ALA A 148 15.91 -11.67 12.58
N GLU A 149 15.92 -12.05 11.30
CA GLU A 149 16.50 -11.26 10.21
C GLU A 149 15.87 -9.87 10.16
N TYR A 150 14.54 -9.80 10.17
CA TYR A 150 13.80 -8.53 10.19
C TYR A 150 14.22 -7.65 11.37
N GLY A 151 14.21 -8.20 12.59
CA GLY A 151 14.59 -7.46 13.79
C GLY A 151 16.05 -6.97 13.75
N TYR A 152 17.00 -7.81 13.31
CA TYR A 152 18.40 -7.43 13.22
C TYR A 152 18.66 -6.38 12.15
N LYS A 153 18.02 -6.48 10.98
CA LYS A 153 18.08 -5.44 9.95
C LYS A 153 17.48 -4.12 10.45
N ALA A 154 16.34 -4.17 11.13
CA ALA A 154 15.70 -2.99 11.70
C ALA A 154 16.58 -2.30 12.76
N TYR A 155 17.30 -3.09 13.57
CA TYR A 155 18.29 -2.59 14.53
C TYR A 155 19.49 -1.95 13.84
N ILE A 156 20.14 -2.66 12.91
CA ILE A 156 21.31 -2.18 12.17
C ILE A 156 21.02 -0.84 11.49
N ARG A 157 19.83 -0.72 10.87
CA ARG A 157 19.41 0.50 10.17
C ARG A 157 19.25 1.73 11.06
N ARG A 158 19.23 1.56 12.39
CA ARG A 158 18.94 2.61 13.39
C ARG A 158 20.03 2.78 14.44
N ASN A 159 21.06 1.93 14.43
CA ASN A 159 22.15 2.00 15.38
C ASN A 159 23.28 2.87 14.83
N ASP A 160 23.55 4.01 15.48
CA ASP A 160 24.66 4.89 15.12
C ASP A 160 26.03 4.27 15.41
N GLU A 161 26.06 3.27 16.29
CA GLU A 161 27.28 2.57 16.68
C GLU A 161 27.46 1.27 15.89
N PHE A 162 28.71 1.02 15.53
CA PHE A 162 29.07 -0.24 14.90
C PHE A 162 29.14 -1.38 15.92
N GLU A 163 28.32 -2.41 15.75
CA GLU A 163 28.35 -3.61 16.58
C GLU A 163 28.61 -4.89 15.79
N ALA A 164 29.87 -5.32 15.74
CA ALA A 164 30.30 -6.54 15.03
C ALA A 164 29.50 -7.81 15.39
N ASP A 165 29.04 -7.94 16.64
CA ASP A 165 28.25 -9.09 17.10
C ASP A 165 26.88 -9.19 16.42
N VAL A 166 26.27 -8.06 16.06
CA VAL A 166 24.96 -8.04 15.43
C VAL A 166 25.05 -8.47 13.97
N TYR A 167 26.06 -7.99 13.24
CA TYR A 167 26.37 -8.44 11.87
C TYR A 167 26.65 -9.94 11.83
N PHE A 168 27.44 -10.44 12.79
CA PHE A 168 27.69 -11.87 12.94
C PHE A 168 26.40 -12.67 13.21
N SER A 169 25.54 -12.18 14.10
CA SER A 169 24.27 -12.86 14.45
C SER A 169 23.33 -12.91 13.25
N LEU A 170 23.19 -11.80 12.52
CA LEU A 170 22.41 -11.73 11.29
C LEU A 170 22.96 -12.67 10.20
N GLY A 171 24.28 -12.69 9.99
CA GLY A 171 24.92 -13.65 9.09
C GLY A 171 24.58 -15.10 9.46
N GLY A 172 24.63 -15.43 10.76
CA GLY A 172 24.23 -16.73 11.28
C GLY A 172 22.76 -17.09 11.03
N VAL A 173 21.86 -16.14 11.25
CA VAL A 173 20.42 -16.27 10.96
C VAL A 173 20.17 -16.53 9.47
N LEU A 174 20.86 -15.82 8.59
CA LEU A 174 20.74 -15.99 7.13
C LEU A 174 21.28 -17.36 6.66
N VAL A 175 22.33 -17.89 7.32
CA VAL A 175 22.81 -19.27 7.07
C VAL A 175 21.72 -20.31 7.40
N GLN A 176 20.96 -20.13 8.48
CA GLN A 176 19.85 -21.04 8.81
C GLN A 176 18.76 -21.03 7.74
N GLN A 177 18.57 -19.90 7.07
CA GLN A 177 17.67 -19.75 5.93
C GLN A 177 18.28 -20.18 4.59
N ARG A 178 19.55 -20.60 4.57
CA ARG A 178 20.33 -20.95 3.35
C ARG A 178 20.56 -19.78 2.38
N LYS A 179 20.47 -18.54 2.87
CA LYS A 179 20.78 -17.32 2.11
C LYS A 179 22.29 -17.03 2.18
N TYR A 180 23.10 -17.89 1.57
CA TYR A 180 24.57 -17.90 1.79
C TYR A 180 25.28 -16.64 1.27
N GLU A 181 24.89 -16.12 0.10
CA GLU A 181 25.51 -14.93 -0.48
C GLU A 181 25.29 -13.70 0.43
N GLU A 182 24.05 -13.47 0.83
CA GLU A 182 23.70 -12.38 1.74
C GLU A 182 24.34 -12.57 3.12
N ALA A 183 24.31 -13.79 3.67
CA ALA A 183 24.98 -14.11 4.93
C ALA A 183 26.48 -13.79 4.90
N SER A 184 27.15 -14.15 3.82
CA SER A 184 28.57 -13.88 3.59
C SER A 184 28.86 -12.38 3.57
N SER A 185 27.99 -11.58 2.94
CA SER A 185 28.10 -10.11 2.98
C SER A 185 28.07 -9.57 4.41
N TYR A 186 27.07 -9.97 5.21
CA TYR A 186 26.96 -9.52 6.60
C TYR A 186 28.12 -10.01 7.49
N PHE A 187 28.66 -11.20 7.25
CA PHE A 187 29.85 -11.66 7.95
C PHE A 187 31.11 -10.85 7.60
N LYS A 188 31.29 -10.43 6.34
CA LYS A 188 32.38 -9.51 5.98
C LYS A 188 32.22 -8.18 6.70
N GLU A 189 31.00 -7.67 6.78
CA GLU A 189 30.63 -6.41 7.43
C GLU A 189 30.80 -6.39 8.96
N GLN A 190 31.14 -7.52 9.59
CA GLN A 190 31.50 -7.53 11.01
C GLN A 190 32.82 -6.80 11.32
N ARG A 191 33.54 -6.33 10.30
CA ARG A 191 34.68 -5.42 10.43
C ARG A 191 34.48 -4.18 9.56
N ILE A 192 34.83 -3.02 10.11
CA ILE A 192 34.89 -1.76 9.35
C ILE A 192 36.04 -1.87 8.35
N VAL A 193 37.25 -2.16 8.85
CA VAL A 193 38.43 -2.40 8.04
C VAL A 193 38.53 -3.84 7.54
N GLN A 194 38.45 -4.00 6.23
CA GLN A 194 38.47 -5.24 5.47
C GLN A 194 39.69 -5.33 4.56
N SER A 195 40.30 -4.21 4.16
CA SER A 195 41.50 -4.25 3.31
C SER A 195 42.72 -4.81 4.05
N LEU A 196 43.73 -5.28 3.30
CA LEU A 196 45.04 -5.67 3.82
C LEU A 196 46.11 -4.58 3.62
N ASP A 197 45.75 -3.45 3.02
CA ASP A 197 46.71 -2.38 2.71
C ASP A 197 47.04 -1.56 3.95
N THR A 198 48.33 -1.45 4.27
CA THR A 198 48.85 -0.70 5.43
C THR A 198 48.94 0.80 5.19
N VAL A 199 48.64 1.28 3.98
CA VAL A 199 48.48 2.72 3.72
C VAL A 199 47.12 3.09 4.29
N ALA A 200 47.10 3.81 5.40
CA ALA A 200 45.89 4.21 6.10
C ALA A 200 44.85 4.80 5.15
N THR A 201 43.97 3.96 4.61
CA THR A 201 42.72 4.37 3.98
C THR A 201 41.88 4.89 5.14
N ASN A 202 41.63 6.19 5.18
CA ASN A 202 40.73 6.74 6.18
C ASN A 202 39.38 6.01 6.04
N ASP A 203 38.75 5.65 7.17
CA ASP A 203 37.52 4.83 7.25
C ASP A 203 36.51 5.15 6.14
N VAL A 204 36.34 6.43 5.83
CA VAL A 204 35.45 6.98 4.78
C VAL A 204 35.66 6.40 3.38
N GLU A 205 36.91 6.24 2.93
CA GLU A 205 37.22 5.68 1.62
C GLU A 205 36.80 4.20 1.53
N GLU A 206 36.89 3.51 2.66
CA GLU A 206 36.45 2.14 2.80
C GLU A 206 34.92 2.00 2.80
N TYR A 207 34.18 2.88 3.50
CA TYR A 207 32.71 2.92 3.37
C TYR A 207 32.27 3.14 1.93
N SER A 208 32.91 4.10 1.23
CA SER A 208 32.55 4.46 -0.15
C SER A 208 32.80 3.32 -1.13
N ASN A 209 33.92 2.60 -1.00
CA ASN A 209 34.25 1.46 -1.84
C ASN A 209 33.42 0.21 -1.49
N ARG A 210 33.02 0.05 -0.22
CA ARG A 210 32.30 -1.14 0.27
C ARG A 210 30.85 -1.21 -0.17
N PHE A 211 30.12 -0.10 -0.13
CA PHE A 211 28.67 -0.12 -0.30
C PHE A 211 28.25 0.23 -1.73
N GLU A 212 27.35 -0.56 -2.32
CA GLU A 212 26.67 -0.16 -3.54
C GLU A 212 25.65 0.96 -3.27
N VAL A 213 25.34 1.72 -4.32
CA VAL A 213 24.33 2.79 -4.25
C VAL A 213 22.94 2.15 -4.40
N GLU A 214 22.07 2.42 -3.44
CA GLU A 214 20.69 1.95 -3.39
C GLU A 214 19.72 3.03 -3.88
N GLU A 215 18.95 2.68 -4.91
CA GLU A 215 18.09 3.61 -5.66
C GLU A 215 16.95 4.22 -4.83
N ASN A 216 16.56 3.60 -3.71
CA ASN A 216 15.44 4.01 -2.88
C ASN A 216 15.83 4.70 -1.56
N ILE A 217 17.08 5.14 -1.39
CA ILE A 217 17.53 5.85 -0.18
C ILE A 217 17.77 7.33 -0.48
N ILE A 218 17.18 8.21 0.35
CA ILE A 218 17.36 9.66 0.31
C ILE A 218 17.92 10.14 1.65
N LEU A 219 19.08 10.78 1.63
CA LEU A 219 19.71 11.34 2.83
C LEU A 219 19.67 12.87 2.81
N TYR A 220 19.27 13.46 3.93
CA TYR A 220 19.05 14.90 4.11
C TYR A 220 19.97 15.46 5.20
N GLU A 221 20.66 16.57 4.90
CA GLU A 221 21.48 17.30 5.85
C GLU A 221 21.22 18.82 5.75
N SER A 222 20.82 19.44 6.87
CA SER A 222 20.61 20.88 6.98
C SER A 222 21.78 21.59 7.66
N SER A 223 21.87 22.91 7.48
CA SER A 223 22.95 23.75 8.04
C SER A 223 22.78 24.03 9.53
N ASP A 224 21.54 24.07 10.02
CA ASP A 224 21.23 23.96 11.43
C ASP A 224 20.97 22.47 11.68
N GLU A 225 22.00 21.78 12.14
CA GLU A 225 21.98 20.33 12.39
C GLU A 225 21.21 19.98 13.68
N ASP A 226 20.76 21.02 14.41
CA ASP A 226 19.98 20.99 15.64
C ASP A 226 18.46 21.09 15.41
N VAL A 227 17.98 21.26 14.17
CA VAL A 227 16.53 21.29 13.85
C VAL A 227 16.31 20.81 12.42
N LEU A 228 15.28 19.99 12.21
CA LEU A 228 14.74 19.71 10.87
C LEU A 228 14.31 21.02 10.19
N SER A 229 15.17 21.56 9.31
CA SER A 229 15.03 22.94 8.87
C SER A 229 15.58 23.19 7.46
N GLY A 230 15.18 24.35 6.92
CA GLY A 230 15.62 24.83 5.62
C GLY A 230 15.06 24.02 4.44
N ILE A 231 15.63 24.29 3.26
CA ILE A 231 15.19 23.70 2.00
C ILE A 231 15.27 22.16 1.99
N PRO A 232 16.28 21.49 2.58
CA PRO A 232 16.26 20.02 2.69
C PRO A 232 15.03 19.48 3.42
N TYR A 233 14.56 20.18 4.46
CA TYR A 233 13.35 19.79 5.20
C TYR A 233 12.09 20.01 4.39
N GLU A 234 12.01 21.10 3.64
CA GLU A 234 10.92 21.32 2.71
C GLU A 234 10.85 20.22 1.64
N ILE A 235 12.00 19.86 1.03
CA ILE A 235 12.08 18.75 0.07
C ILE A 235 11.62 17.44 0.72
N PHE A 236 12.08 17.12 1.92
CA PHE A 236 11.62 15.95 2.66
C PHE A 236 10.10 15.92 2.85
N LEU A 237 9.50 17.01 3.36
CA LEU A 237 8.06 17.11 3.58
C LEU A 237 7.25 16.95 2.28
N LEU A 238 7.80 17.41 1.15
CA LEU A 238 7.19 17.22 -0.17
C LEU A 238 7.24 15.77 -0.63
N LEU A 239 8.38 15.10 -0.41
CA LEU A 239 8.59 13.73 -0.86
C LEU A 239 7.77 12.73 -0.03
N ILE A 240 7.74 12.86 1.30
CA ILE A 240 6.97 11.94 2.17
C ILE A 240 5.46 12.04 1.99
N LYS A 241 4.95 13.11 1.38
CA LYS A 241 3.52 13.26 1.04
C LYS A 241 3.15 12.52 -0.25
N ASN A 242 4.15 12.07 -1.03
CA ASN A 242 3.94 11.45 -2.32
C ASN A 242 4.10 9.93 -2.24
N VAL A 243 3.05 9.19 -2.62
CA VAL A 243 2.97 7.72 -2.51
C VAL A 243 4.13 6.99 -3.21
N LYS A 244 4.77 7.60 -4.22
CA LYS A 244 5.96 7.02 -4.88
C LYS A 244 7.12 6.83 -3.89
N PHE A 245 7.25 7.72 -2.92
CA PHE A 245 8.34 7.72 -1.94
C PHE A 245 7.99 6.98 -0.64
N ASP A 246 6.79 6.39 -0.52
CA ASP A 246 6.45 5.55 0.64
C ASP A 246 7.38 4.33 0.78
N THR A 247 7.95 3.87 -0.34
CA THR A 247 8.91 2.76 -0.40
C THR A 247 10.38 3.20 -0.26
N TYR A 248 10.62 4.51 -0.15
CA TYR A 248 11.95 5.07 0.01
C TYR A 248 12.30 5.20 1.50
N GLU A 249 13.57 4.95 1.82
CA GLU A 249 14.13 5.25 3.13
C GLU A 249 14.57 6.72 3.16
N HIS A 250 13.98 7.49 4.08
CA HIS A 250 14.28 8.90 4.31
C HIS A 250 15.19 9.04 5.52
N VAL A 251 16.45 9.37 5.28
CA VAL A 251 17.50 9.42 6.31
C VAL A 251 17.81 10.87 6.66
N TRP A 252 17.52 11.27 7.89
CA TRP A 252 17.78 12.61 8.41
C TRP A 252 19.01 12.65 9.29
N VAL A 253 19.95 13.50 8.91
CA VAL A 253 21.16 13.76 9.68
C VAL A 253 20.87 14.79 10.76
N ILE A 254 21.19 14.47 12.01
CA ILE A 254 20.94 15.31 13.20
C ILE A 254 22.15 15.28 14.14
N GLN A 255 22.25 16.23 15.08
CA GLN A 255 23.25 16.15 16.17
C GLN A 255 22.73 15.43 17.42
N ASP A 256 21.46 15.62 17.78
CA ASP A 256 20.86 15.04 18.98
C ASP A 256 19.48 14.43 18.69
N LYS A 257 19.31 13.15 19.06
CA LYS A 257 18.05 12.40 18.93
C LYS A 257 16.92 12.94 19.81
N ASN A 258 17.21 13.78 20.81
CA ASN A 258 16.19 14.43 21.64
C ASN A 258 15.35 15.47 20.88
N ILE A 259 15.77 15.84 19.67
CA ILE A 259 15.18 16.90 18.85
C ILE A 259 14.10 16.33 17.90
N ILE A 260 13.99 15.00 17.81
CA ILE A 260 13.06 14.35 16.89
C ILE A 260 11.61 14.62 17.32
N ASN A 261 10.81 15.17 16.40
CA ASN A 261 9.38 15.38 16.62
C ASN A 261 8.66 14.02 16.78
N GLU A 262 7.78 13.90 17.79
CA GLU A 262 7.06 12.64 18.12
C GLU A 262 6.33 12.04 16.91
N GLU A 263 5.88 12.90 15.98
CA GLU A 263 5.18 12.52 14.75
C GLU A 263 5.99 11.58 13.83
N TYR A 264 7.33 11.72 13.79
CA TYR A 264 8.18 10.94 12.88
C TYR A 264 8.88 9.77 13.55
N ILE A 265 8.92 9.73 14.88
CA ILE A 265 9.63 8.71 15.68
C ILE A 265 9.11 7.28 15.39
N ASN A 266 7.81 7.14 15.07
CA ASN A 266 7.19 5.83 14.79
C ASN A 266 7.18 5.46 13.29
N SER A 267 7.74 6.31 12.43
CA SER A 267 7.78 6.05 10.99
C SER A 267 8.92 5.10 10.64
N HIS A 268 8.57 3.96 10.03
CA HIS A 268 9.53 2.86 9.81
C HIS A 268 10.53 3.15 8.68
N ASN A 269 10.15 4.01 7.74
CA ASN A 269 10.97 4.45 6.61
C ASN A 269 11.59 5.84 6.81
N ILE A 270 11.42 6.44 8.00
CA ILE A 270 12.13 7.68 8.38
C ILE A 270 13.17 7.30 9.43
N ILE A 271 14.43 7.59 9.15
CA ILE A 271 15.58 7.15 9.94
C ILE A 271 16.35 8.39 10.34
N PHE A 272 16.61 8.54 11.64
CA PHE A 272 17.42 9.62 12.16
C PHE A 272 18.81 9.10 12.48
N VAL A 273 19.83 9.78 11.95
CA VAL A 273 21.23 9.39 12.06
C VAL A 273 22.05 10.52 12.65
N ILE A 274 22.92 10.19 13.61
CA ILE A 274 23.82 11.17 14.22
C ILE A 274 24.94 11.51 13.24
N LYS A 275 25.20 12.80 13.03
CA LYS A 275 26.28 13.26 12.14
C LYS A 275 27.63 12.66 12.54
N ASP A 276 28.42 12.32 11.52
CA ASP A 276 29.77 11.72 11.66
C ASP A 276 29.81 10.36 12.42
N SER A 277 28.66 9.72 12.63
CA SER A 277 28.57 8.34 13.15
C SER A 277 28.90 7.26 12.10
N ASP A 278 29.06 6.00 12.53
CA ASP A 278 29.17 4.85 11.62
C ASP A 278 27.96 4.77 10.69
N LEU A 279 26.77 4.95 11.24
CA LEU A 279 25.53 4.92 10.48
C LEU A 279 25.44 6.05 9.46
N TYR A 280 25.95 7.25 9.79
CA TYR A 280 26.02 8.37 8.86
C TYR A 280 26.89 8.01 7.66
N MET A 281 28.10 7.48 7.90
CA MET A 281 29.00 7.07 6.83
C MET A 281 28.41 5.96 5.95
N ARG A 282 27.67 5.00 6.53
CA ARG A 282 26.95 3.95 5.77
C ARG A 282 25.91 4.55 4.84
N TYR A 283 25.01 5.39 5.35
CA TYR A 283 23.97 5.97 4.51
C TYR A 283 24.54 6.95 3.50
N LEU A 284 25.60 7.69 3.84
CA LEU A 284 26.28 8.59 2.92
C LEU A 284 26.86 7.83 1.71
N ALA A 285 27.37 6.61 1.91
CA ALA A 285 27.88 5.76 0.83
C ALA A 285 26.78 5.04 0.02
N ARG A 286 25.64 4.72 0.65
CA ARG A 286 24.53 3.95 0.06
C ARG A 286 23.48 4.81 -0.63
N SER A 287 23.29 6.05 -0.20
CA SER A 287 22.16 6.87 -0.66
C SER A 287 22.27 7.20 -2.14
N LYS A 288 21.21 6.94 -2.91
CA LYS A 288 21.10 7.43 -4.28
C LYS A 288 20.98 8.94 -4.32
N TYR A 289 20.12 9.49 -3.48
CA TYR A 289 19.82 10.92 -3.45
C TYR A 289 20.38 11.54 -2.18
N LEU A 290 21.18 12.58 -2.34
CA LEU A 290 21.86 13.29 -1.27
C LEU A 290 21.43 14.75 -1.30
N VAL A 291 20.70 15.21 -0.30
CA VAL A 291 20.13 16.57 -0.24
C VAL A 291 20.83 17.35 0.88
N SER A 292 21.52 18.43 0.54
CA SER A 292 22.20 19.27 1.52
C SER A 292 22.21 20.74 1.12
N ASN A 293 22.19 21.64 2.11
CA ASN A 293 22.27 23.09 1.86
C ASN A 293 23.68 23.69 2.02
N ARG A 294 24.68 22.92 2.49
CA ARG A 294 26.09 23.38 2.60
C ARG A 294 27.12 22.33 2.13
N GLY A 295 26.64 21.24 1.55
CA GLY A 295 27.44 20.05 1.28
C GLY A 295 27.56 19.15 2.51
N PHE A 296 28.18 17.99 2.31
CA PHE A 296 28.40 16.98 3.34
C PHE A 296 29.76 17.15 4.02
N SER A 297 30.04 16.37 5.06
CA SER A 297 31.33 16.38 5.77
C SER A 297 32.52 16.33 4.81
N LYS A 298 33.63 17.00 5.15
CA LYS A 298 34.79 17.27 4.25
C LYS A 298 35.44 16.04 3.63
N TYR A 299 35.20 14.87 4.21
CA TYR A 299 35.71 13.60 3.75
C TYR A 299 34.83 12.95 2.68
N PHE A 300 33.61 13.45 2.45
CA PHE A 300 32.67 12.91 1.49
C PHE A 300 33.17 13.05 0.05
N VAL A 301 33.11 11.95 -0.69
CA VAL A 301 33.39 11.89 -2.12
C VAL A 301 32.16 11.32 -2.83
N LEU A 302 31.61 12.10 -3.77
CA LEU A 302 30.42 11.71 -4.53
C LEU A 302 30.73 10.56 -5.51
N LYS A 303 29.92 9.50 -5.47
CA LYS A 303 30.04 8.36 -6.42
C LYS A 303 29.27 8.65 -7.71
N GLU A 304 29.71 8.05 -8.81
CA GLU A 304 29.11 8.23 -10.16
C GLU A 304 27.59 7.96 -10.20
N LYS A 305 27.12 6.96 -9.44
CA LYS A 305 25.69 6.60 -9.39
C LYS A 305 24.85 7.46 -8.45
N GLN A 306 25.46 8.33 -7.63
CA GLN A 306 24.76 9.18 -6.67
C GLN A 306 24.39 10.52 -7.30
N THR A 307 23.29 11.09 -6.82
CA THR A 307 22.80 12.40 -7.23
C THR A 307 22.85 13.34 -6.02
N LEU A 308 23.76 14.32 -6.08
CA LEU A 308 23.90 15.37 -5.07
C LEU A 308 23.03 16.58 -5.44
N LEU A 309 22.09 16.90 -4.57
CA LEU A 309 21.26 18.09 -4.63
C LEU A 309 21.75 19.10 -3.61
N ASN A 310 22.54 20.07 -4.08
CA ASN A 310 22.94 21.20 -3.25
C ASN A 310 21.87 22.30 -3.30
N THR A 311 21.28 22.60 -2.15
CA THR A 311 20.18 23.57 -2.01
C THR A 311 20.63 24.97 -1.59
N PHE A 312 21.94 25.26 -1.56
CA PHE A 312 22.49 26.55 -1.10
C PHE A 312 22.03 27.75 -1.95
N ASP A 313 21.93 27.56 -3.28
CA ASP A 313 21.65 28.63 -4.26
C ASP A 313 20.34 28.41 -5.02
N VAL A 314 19.36 27.74 -4.43
CA VAL A 314 18.03 27.52 -5.07
C VAL A 314 17.31 28.87 -5.15
N ASN A 315 17.57 29.61 -6.23
CA ASN A 315 16.90 30.85 -6.63
C ASN A 315 15.72 30.59 -7.60
N THR A 316 15.48 29.32 -7.93
CA THR A 316 14.42 28.81 -8.83
C THR A 316 13.25 28.23 -8.03
N ASP A 317 12.09 28.02 -8.67
CA ASP A 317 10.97 27.31 -8.03
C ASP A 317 11.44 25.92 -7.56
N LEU A 318 11.28 25.64 -6.27
CA LEU A 318 11.66 24.38 -5.64
C LEU A 318 11.06 23.17 -6.38
N ASN A 319 9.89 23.33 -7.01
CA ASN A 319 9.32 22.31 -7.86
C ASN A 319 10.17 22.00 -9.06
N GLU A 320 10.52 23.02 -9.85
CA GLU A 320 11.31 22.89 -11.08
C GLU A 320 12.65 22.22 -10.78
N TYR A 321 13.23 22.59 -9.64
CA TYR A 321 14.42 21.96 -9.07
C TYR A 321 14.20 20.48 -8.75
N ILE A 322 13.10 20.11 -8.09
CA ILE A 322 12.79 18.70 -7.81
C ILE A 322 12.45 17.93 -9.09
N GLN A 323 11.77 18.52 -10.08
CA GLN A 323 11.49 17.82 -11.35
C GLN A 323 12.76 17.53 -12.11
N SER A 324 13.70 18.47 -12.14
CA SER A 324 14.94 18.31 -12.88
C SER A 324 15.87 17.26 -12.26
N ASN A 325 15.83 17.09 -10.94
CA ASN A 325 16.78 16.24 -10.22
C ASN A 325 16.20 14.90 -9.72
N PHE A 326 14.90 14.83 -9.46
CA PHE A 326 14.19 13.60 -9.09
C PHE A 326 13.28 13.08 -10.22
N PHE A 327 13.20 13.76 -11.36
CA PHE A 327 12.29 13.47 -12.48
C PHE A 327 10.80 13.51 -12.07
N ILE A 328 10.43 14.44 -11.18
CA ILE A 328 9.08 14.53 -10.59
C ILE A 328 8.56 15.96 -10.49
N THR A 329 7.42 16.24 -11.13
CA THR A 329 6.65 17.48 -10.94
C THR A 329 6.00 17.56 -9.56
N ILE A 330 6.58 18.33 -8.65
CA ILE A 330 5.92 18.70 -7.38
C ILE A 330 5.16 20.01 -7.60
N ASP A 331 4.06 20.22 -6.87
CA ASP A 331 3.23 21.43 -6.92
C ASP A 331 3.40 22.22 -5.60
N SER A 332 4.45 23.03 -5.51
CA SER A 332 4.89 23.84 -4.34
C SER A 332 3.88 24.88 -3.90
N ASN A 333 2.90 25.22 -4.75
CA ASN A 333 1.81 26.12 -4.37
C ASN A 333 0.91 25.54 -3.27
N LYS A 334 1.11 24.29 -2.83
CA LYS A 334 0.17 23.60 -1.95
C LYS A 334 0.73 23.08 -0.64
N THR A 335 2.04 23.15 -0.42
CA THR A 335 2.63 22.23 0.55
C THR A 335 3.43 22.82 1.69
N ASN A 336 3.86 24.09 1.68
CA ASN A 336 4.50 24.69 2.88
C ASN A 336 4.23 26.18 3.17
N LYS A 337 3.46 26.92 2.34
CA LYS A 337 2.82 28.19 2.76
C LYS A 337 1.34 28.05 3.13
N VAL A 338 0.82 26.83 2.99
CA VAL A 338 -0.61 26.57 2.91
C VAL A 338 -1.27 26.19 4.25
N SER A 339 -0.51 25.85 5.28
CA SER A 339 -1.14 25.56 6.58
C SER A 339 -1.54 26.81 7.35
N ASP A 340 -0.77 27.90 7.26
CA ASP A 340 -0.92 29.04 8.17
C ASP A 340 -1.41 30.31 7.44
N GLU A 341 -0.82 30.63 6.28
CA GLU A 341 -1.26 31.75 5.42
C GLU A 341 -2.51 31.37 4.62
N PHE A 342 -2.54 30.17 4.02
CA PHE A 342 -3.71 29.71 3.28
C PHE A 342 -4.82 29.21 4.21
N SER A 343 -4.56 28.85 5.48
CA SER A 343 -5.67 28.70 6.44
C SER A 343 -6.24 30.04 6.85
N SER A 344 -5.46 31.13 6.90
CA SER A 344 -5.99 32.46 7.21
C SER A 344 -6.67 33.12 5.99
N GLU A 345 -6.18 32.87 4.78
CA GLU A 345 -6.79 33.31 3.53
C GLU A 345 -8.00 32.47 3.14
N LEU A 346 -7.96 31.13 3.30
CA LEU A 346 -9.13 30.27 3.21
C LEU A 346 -10.12 30.56 4.34
N LYS A 347 -9.68 30.81 5.57
CA LYS A 347 -10.58 31.20 6.65
C LYS A 347 -11.18 32.57 6.38
N PHE A 348 -10.45 33.49 5.76
CA PHE A 348 -11.01 34.76 5.30
C PHE A 348 -12.00 34.57 4.14
N LEU A 349 -11.67 33.76 3.13
CA LEU A 349 -12.55 33.41 2.01
C LEU A 349 -13.78 32.64 2.50
N TYR A 350 -13.62 31.76 3.47
CA TYR A 350 -14.64 30.99 4.15
C TYR A 350 -15.51 31.90 5.00
N ASP A 351 -14.93 32.77 5.83
CA ASP A 351 -15.63 33.75 6.66
C ASP A 351 -16.35 34.78 5.78
N ASP A 352 -15.80 35.14 4.61
CA ASP A 352 -16.44 36.01 3.62
C ASP A 352 -17.55 35.28 2.84
N ALA A 353 -17.35 34.00 2.50
CA ALA A 353 -18.38 33.14 1.93
C ALA A 353 -19.52 32.92 2.92
N LEU A 354 -19.20 32.73 4.21
CA LEU A 354 -20.12 32.57 5.34
C LEU A 354 -20.80 33.90 5.71
N SER A 355 -20.11 35.03 5.58
CA SER A 355 -20.66 36.38 5.72
C SER A 355 -21.64 36.70 4.60
N SER A 356 -21.29 36.34 3.36
CA SER A 356 -22.17 36.44 2.18
C SER A 356 -23.39 35.53 2.35
N PHE A 357 -23.18 34.31 2.89
CA PHE A 357 -24.23 33.38 3.27
C PHE A 357 -25.16 33.99 4.34
N ASN A 358 -24.63 34.47 5.45
CA ASN A 358 -25.42 35.07 6.54
C ASN A 358 -26.21 36.31 6.09
N LYS A 359 -25.73 37.04 5.07
CA LYS A 359 -26.40 38.19 4.44
C LYS A 359 -27.42 37.82 3.38
N LYS A 360 -27.61 36.52 3.10
CA LYS A 360 -28.48 35.98 2.05
C LYS A 360 -28.06 36.33 0.61
N ASP A 361 -26.78 36.66 0.40
CA ASP A 361 -26.18 36.81 -0.93
C ASP A 361 -25.63 35.47 -1.43
N TRP A 362 -26.57 34.58 -1.77
CA TRP A 362 -26.30 33.17 -2.00
C TRP A 362 -25.47 32.88 -3.25
N LYS A 363 -25.54 33.74 -4.27
CA LYS A 363 -24.77 33.58 -5.52
C LYS A 363 -23.28 33.84 -5.25
N SER A 364 -22.98 34.95 -4.57
CA SER A 364 -21.63 35.31 -4.14
C SER A 364 -21.05 34.26 -3.19
N SER A 365 -21.86 33.77 -2.25
CA SER A 365 -21.47 32.69 -1.34
C SER A 365 -21.13 31.39 -2.07
N PHE A 366 -21.96 30.95 -3.03
CA PHE A 366 -21.72 29.73 -3.82
C PHE A 366 -20.47 29.84 -4.71
N GLU A 367 -20.28 30.97 -5.39
CA GLU A 367 -19.09 31.22 -6.22
C GLU A 367 -17.80 31.18 -5.37
N LYS A 368 -17.84 31.72 -4.14
CA LYS A 368 -16.71 31.70 -3.20
C LYS A 368 -16.45 30.31 -2.60
N PHE A 369 -17.49 29.57 -2.21
CA PHE A 369 -17.34 28.18 -1.74
C PHE A 369 -16.86 27.22 -2.84
N THR A 370 -17.29 27.42 -4.09
CA THR A 370 -16.81 26.64 -5.24
C THR A 370 -15.32 26.91 -5.49
N LYS A 371 -14.90 28.17 -5.39
CA LYS A 371 -13.49 28.56 -5.48
C LYS A 371 -12.65 27.97 -4.34
N ILE A 372 -13.19 27.92 -3.12
CA ILE A 372 -12.58 27.21 -1.99
C ILE A 372 -12.45 25.72 -2.29
N GLU A 373 -13.49 25.06 -2.81
CA GLU A 373 -13.47 23.63 -3.15
C GLU A 373 -12.45 23.32 -4.26
N GLU A 374 -12.31 24.20 -5.25
CA GLU A 374 -11.29 24.12 -6.31
C GLU A 374 -9.86 24.23 -5.75
N GLU A 375 -9.62 25.22 -4.87
CA GLU A 375 -8.32 25.44 -4.21
C GLU A 375 -7.99 24.34 -3.16
N TYR A 376 -9.01 23.74 -2.54
CA TYR A 376 -8.90 22.74 -1.47
C TYR A 376 -8.76 21.30 -2.00
N ILE A 377 -9.53 20.89 -3.02
CA ILE A 377 -9.40 19.56 -3.68
C ILE A 377 -8.03 19.37 -4.29
N GLU A 378 -7.44 20.46 -4.75
CA GLU A 378 -6.13 20.47 -5.36
C GLU A 378 -4.99 20.22 -4.34
N SER A 379 -5.21 20.47 -3.04
CA SER A 379 -4.22 20.29 -1.94
C SER A 379 -4.35 18.98 -1.17
N ILE A 380 -5.44 18.22 -1.39
CA ILE A 380 -5.73 16.98 -0.67
C ILE A 380 -5.66 15.80 -1.65
N GLU A 381 -4.47 15.23 -1.83
CA GLU A 381 -4.23 14.02 -2.62
C GLU A 381 -4.85 12.72 -2.03
N SER A 382 -5.86 12.79 -1.16
CA SER A 382 -6.17 11.64 -0.28
C SER A 382 -7.65 11.37 0.03
N PHE A 383 -8.62 11.88 -0.74
CA PHE A 383 -10.04 11.70 -0.38
C PHE A 383 -10.74 10.36 -0.72
N PRO A 384 -10.00 9.28 -1.04
CA PRO A 384 -10.49 7.92 -0.75
C PRO A 384 -9.52 7.09 0.11
N TYR A 385 -8.27 7.54 0.28
CA TYR A 385 -7.22 6.78 0.98
C TYR A 385 -7.13 7.15 2.46
N LEU A 386 -7.29 8.44 2.81
CA LEU A 386 -7.35 8.87 4.21
C LEU A 386 -8.64 8.39 4.90
N TYR A 387 -9.68 8.02 4.14
CA TYR A 387 -10.91 7.44 4.71
C TYR A 387 -10.68 6.00 5.20
N TYR A 388 -9.93 5.20 4.43
CA TYR A 388 -9.57 3.84 4.82
C TYR A 388 -8.48 3.80 5.89
N LYS A 389 -7.46 4.67 5.79
CA LYS A 389 -6.33 4.71 6.73
C LYS A 389 -6.70 5.28 8.10
N ARG A 390 -7.52 6.34 8.14
CA ARG A 390 -7.97 6.97 9.40
C ARG A 390 -9.04 6.14 10.11
N GLU A 391 -9.92 5.42 9.40
CA GLU A 391 -10.78 4.40 10.01
C GLU A 391 -9.96 3.24 10.61
N SER A 392 -8.93 2.73 9.90
CA SER A 392 -8.08 1.68 10.47
C SER A 392 -7.25 2.14 11.67
N GLU A 393 -6.73 3.37 11.66
CA GLU A 393 -5.95 3.94 12.77
C GLU A 393 -6.82 4.32 13.99
N LEU A 394 -8.07 4.77 13.77
CA LEU A 394 -9.01 5.09 14.86
C LEU A 394 -9.70 3.85 15.43
N MET A 395 -9.98 2.82 14.61
CA MET A 395 -10.52 1.53 15.07
C MET A 395 -9.53 0.73 15.93
N LEU A 396 -8.22 0.94 15.76
CA LEU A 396 -7.18 0.30 16.57
C LEU A 396 -7.08 0.87 18.00
N LEU A 397 -7.66 2.04 18.26
CA LEU A 397 -7.59 2.75 19.54
C LEU A 397 -8.84 2.60 20.41
N SER A 398 -9.80 1.72 20.07
CA SER A 398 -10.99 1.54 20.90
C SER A 398 -11.40 0.08 21.08
N GLU A 399 -11.33 -0.38 22.33
CA GLU A 399 -11.91 -1.65 22.78
C GLU A 399 -13.45 -1.64 22.81
N ASP A 400 -14.08 -0.48 22.54
CA ASP A 400 -15.52 -0.28 22.70
C ASP A 400 -16.30 -0.31 21.37
N LYS A 401 -17.34 -1.13 21.30
CA LYS A 401 -18.18 -1.34 20.10
C LYS A 401 -19.02 -0.12 19.73
N THR A 402 -19.20 0.82 20.65
CA THR A 402 -19.88 2.11 20.46
C THR A 402 -19.08 3.07 19.59
N LYS A 403 -17.75 3.03 19.64
CA LYS A 403 -16.86 3.91 18.85
C LYS A 403 -16.83 3.60 17.35
N LYS A 404 -16.98 2.33 16.96
CA LYS A 404 -17.14 1.95 15.53
C LYS A 404 -18.35 2.59 14.86
N LEU A 405 -19.37 2.99 15.63
CA LEU A 405 -20.52 3.73 15.14
C LEU A 405 -20.20 5.23 14.98
N GLU A 406 -19.34 5.77 15.85
CA GLU A 406 -18.91 7.17 15.84
C GLU A 406 -18.07 7.50 14.60
N ASP A 407 -17.22 6.59 14.13
CA ASP A 407 -16.35 6.83 12.98
C ASP A 407 -17.12 6.89 11.62
N SER A 408 -18.24 6.16 11.53
CA SER A 408 -19.16 6.25 10.39
C SER A 408 -19.93 7.59 10.34
N LEU A 409 -20.00 8.32 11.46
CA LEU A 409 -20.65 9.63 11.55
C LEU A 409 -19.89 10.67 10.72
N VAL A 410 -18.55 10.58 10.66
CA VAL A 410 -17.70 11.50 9.89
C VAL A 410 -18.03 11.45 8.40
N TYR A 411 -18.41 10.29 7.86
CA TYR A 411 -18.82 10.14 6.46
C TYR A 411 -20.09 10.93 6.14
N PHE A 412 -21.11 10.77 6.99
CA PHE A 412 -22.41 11.40 6.81
C PHE A 412 -22.31 12.91 7.11
N HIS A 413 -21.54 13.30 8.11
CA HIS A 413 -21.30 14.70 8.44
C HIS A 413 -20.68 15.45 7.25
N HIS A 414 -19.71 14.86 6.53
CA HIS A 414 -19.13 15.49 5.33
C HIS A 414 -20.05 15.53 4.11
N ILE A 415 -20.85 14.48 3.85
CA ILE A 415 -21.87 14.50 2.77
C ILE A 415 -22.91 15.60 3.04
N PHE A 416 -23.19 15.86 4.32
CA PHE A 416 -24.20 16.80 4.81
C PHE A 416 -23.56 17.93 5.64
N ASN A 417 -22.43 18.50 5.20
CA ASN A 417 -21.79 19.63 5.89
C ASN A 417 -22.61 20.93 5.74
N ALA A 418 -22.50 21.84 6.72
CA ALA A 418 -23.23 23.12 6.80
C ALA A 418 -23.24 23.94 5.48
N GLU A 419 -22.10 23.97 4.78
CA GLU A 419 -21.87 24.70 3.51
C GLU A 419 -22.59 24.06 2.30
N ASN A 420 -22.71 22.73 2.27
CA ASN A 420 -23.43 22.02 1.21
C ASN A 420 -24.93 22.37 1.23
N PHE A 421 -25.52 22.60 2.41
CA PHE A 421 -26.96 22.88 2.50
C PHE A 421 -27.38 24.22 1.88
N ALA A 422 -26.51 25.22 1.96
CA ALA A 422 -26.66 26.51 1.30
C ALA A 422 -26.77 26.37 -0.23
N GLY A 423 -25.78 25.66 -0.78
CA GLY A 423 -25.71 25.35 -2.21
C GLY A 423 -26.88 24.48 -2.65
N VAL A 424 -27.28 23.49 -1.83
CA VAL A 424 -28.43 22.64 -2.13
C VAL A 424 -29.72 23.47 -2.17
N GLU A 425 -29.95 24.36 -1.20
CA GLU A 425 -31.11 25.25 -1.21
C GLU A 425 -31.13 26.15 -2.46
N PHE A 426 -29.99 26.75 -2.82
CA PHE A 426 -29.85 27.56 -4.02
C PHE A 426 -30.14 26.76 -5.30
N LEU A 427 -29.57 25.57 -5.44
CA LEU A 427 -29.76 24.70 -6.60
C LEU A 427 -31.21 24.22 -6.72
N LEU A 428 -31.86 23.91 -5.61
CA LEU A 428 -33.29 23.59 -5.58
C LEU A 428 -34.16 24.79 -6.00
N ASN A 429 -33.80 26.01 -5.58
CA ASN A 429 -34.46 27.24 -6.04
C ASN A 429 -34.29 27.44 -7.56
N GLN A 430 -33.08 27.21 -8.08
CA GLN A 430 -32.82 27.27 -9.52
C GLN A 430 -33.63 26.21 -10.29
N ALA A 431 -33.74 24.99 -9.78
CA ALA A 431 -34.57 23.94 -10.35
C ALA A 431 -36.05 24.33 -10.39
N ILE A 432 -36.59 24.92 -9.30
CA ILE A 432 -37.96 25.45 -9.24
C ILE A 432 -38.18 26.48 -10.36
N ILE A 433 -37.27 27.44 -10.51
CA ILE A 433 -37.36 28.51 -11.52
C ILE A 433 -37.33 27.92 -12.95
N LYS A 434 -36.38 27.00 -13.21
CA LYS A 434 -36.21 26.35 -14.52
C LYS A 434 -37.37 25.44 -14.90
N SER A 435 -38.05 24.83 -13.91
CA SER A 435 -39.04 23.79 -14.16
C SER A 435 -40.42 24.26 -14.63
N ARG A 436 -40.76 25.57 -14.53
CA ARG A 436 -42.02 26.31 -14.86
C ARG A 436 -43.38 25.58 -14.72
N ARG A 437 -43.55 24.35 -15.23
CA ARG A 437 -44.71 23.44 -15.11
C ARG A 437 -44.79 22.67 -13.78
N ASN A 438 -43.67 22.39 -13.11
CA ASN A 438 -43.62 21.55 -11.89
C ASN A 438 -43.38 22.35 -10.59
N SER A 439 -43.61 23.67 -10.59
CA SER A 439 -43.18 24.57 -9.49
C SER A 439 -43.77 24.21 -8.12
N LYS A 440 -45.04 23.76 -8.04
CA LYS A 440 -45.67 23.34 -6.78
C LYS A 440 -45.02 22.07 -6.22
N GLN A 441 -44.72 21.11 -7.09
CA GLN A 441 -44.07 19.86 -6.72
C GLN A 441 -42.63 20.09 -6.27
N TRP A 442 -41.86 20.90 -7.01
CA TRP A 442 -40.50 21.24 -6.61
C TRP A 442 -40.44 22.04 -5.31
N LYS A 443 -41.44 22.89 -5.03
CA LYS A 443 -41.57 23.57 -3.73
C LYS A 443 -41.81 22.59 -2.57
N LEU A 444 -42.68 21.60 -2.77
CA LEU A 444 -42.94 20.54 -1.78
C LEU A 444 -41.69 19.67 -1.57
N LEU A 445 -41.06 19.23 -2.66
CA LEU A 445 -39.81 18.49 -2.62
C LEU A 445 -38.73 19.27 -1.86
N LYS A 446 -38.54 20.55 -2.19
CA LYS A 446 -37.60 21.44 -1.51
C LYS A 446 -37.91 21.53 -0.01
N MET A 447 -39.17 21.78 0.36
CA MET A 447 -39.55 21.98 1.76
C MET A 447 -39.29 20.73 2.60
N ASN A 448 -39.68 19.55 2.12
CA ASN A 448 -39.46 18.30 2.85
C ASN A 448 -37.99 17.87 2.84
N PHE A 449 -37.30 18.11 1.73
CA PHE A 449 -35.87 17.85 1.65
C PHE A 449 -35.09 18.74 2.62
N LEU A 450 -35.35 20.05 2.66
CA LEU A 450 -34.72 20.96 3.62
C LEU A 450 -35.06 20.59 5.07
N SER A 451 -36.29 20.13 5.35
CA SER A 451 -36.63 19.64 6.69
C SER A 451 -35.83 18.40 7.10
N ILE A 452 -35.58 17.47 6.17
CA ILE A 452 -34.71 16.30 6.44
C ILE A 452 -33.28 16.77 6.69
N LEU A 453 -32.79 17.70 5.87
CA LEU A 453 -31.47 18.27 6.00
C LEU A 453 -31.28 19.00 7.34
N ASP A 454 -32.28 19.73 7.82
CA ASP A 454 -32.24 20.42 9.11
C ASP A 454 -32.20 19.44 10.29
N ASP A 455 -32.86 18.28 10.19
CA ASP A 455 -32.69 17.21 11.19
C ASP A 455 -31.26 16.66 11.22
N VAL A 456 -30.61 16.56 10.05
CA VAL A 456 -29.22 16.09 9.92
C VAL A 456 -28.23 17.12 10.48
N LYS A 457 -28.54 18.43 10.42
CA LYS A 457 -27.69 19.52 10.96
C LYS A 457 -27.66 19.59 12.50
N LEU A 458 -28.65 19.02 13.20
CA LEU A 458 -28.95 19.36 14.60
C LEU A 458 -28.36 18.41 15.67
N THR A 459 -27.48 17.45 15.33
CA THR A 459 -27.02 16.46 16.33
C THR A 459 -25.53 16.13 16.28
N ASP A 460 -24.84 16.33 17.41
CA ASP A 460 -23.61 15.62 17.81
C ASP A 460 -23.94 14.21 18.34
N ASP A 461 -22.99 13.28 18.17
CA ASP A 461 -22.83 11.88 18.64
C ASP A 461 -24.03 10.90 18.55
N SER A 462 -25.24 11.38 18.32
CA SER A 462 -26.51 10.62 18.33
C SER A 462 -27.18 10.51 16.96
N LEU A 463 -26.52 10.97 15.89
CA LEU A 463 -27.04 10.96 14.51
C LEU A 463 -27.65 9.59 14.17
N TRP A 464 -27.04 8.47 14.59
CA TRP A 464 -27.52 7.13 14.28
C TRP A 464 -28.85 6.76 14.94
N THR A 465 -29.05 7.13 16.20
CA THR A 465 -30.32 6.89 16.91
C THR A 465 -31.44 7.75 16.32
N SER A 466 -31.08 8.94 15.84
CA SER A 466 -31.99 9.88 15.17
C SER A 466 -32.31 9.47 13.72
N LEU A 467 -31.32 9.02 12.93
CA LEU A 467 -31.46 8.55 11.55
C LEU A 467 -32.22 7.22 11.45
N LYS A 468 -32.13 6.37 12.48
CA LYS A 468 -32.96 5.15 12.62
C LYS A 468 -34.27 5.40 13.36
N GLY A 469 -34.48 6.61 13.88
CA GLY A 469 -35.75 6.98 14.48
C GLY A 469 -36.87 6.92 13.45
N GLU A 470 -38.01 6.34 13.83
CA GLU A 470 -39.17 6.21 12.92
C GLU A 470 -39.55 7.56 12.26
N GLY A 471 -39.38 8.68 12.98
CA GLY A 471 -39.66 10.01 12.46
C GLY A 471 -38.76 10.44 11.29
N PHE A 472 -37.47 10.08 11.28
CA PHE A 472 -36.56 10.46 10.18
C PHE A 472 -36.82 9.63 8.93
N LEU A 473 -37.01 8.32 9.08
CA LEU A 473 -37.36 7.43 7.97
C LEU A 473 -38.71 7.81 7.35
N GLN A 474 -39.72 8.15 8.16
CA GLN A 474 -41.01 8.66 7.68
C GLN A 474 -40.86 9.94 6.84
N LYS A 475 -39.96 10.86 7.22
CA LYS A 475 -39.70 12.07 6.41
C LYS A 475 -39.12 11.72 5.04
N ILE A 476 -38.19 10.75 4.97
CA ILE A 476 -37.63 10.29 3.69
C ILE A 476 -38.71 9.56 2.85
N GLU A 477 -39.59 8.77 3.48
CA GLU A 477 -40.73 8.15 2.78
C GLU A 477 -41.67 9.19 2.18
N VAL A 478 -42.03 10.23 2.94
CA VAL A 478 -42.83 11.37 2.44
C VAL A 478 -42.12 12.07 1.27
N LEU A 479 -40.80 12.28 1.37
CA LEU A 479 -40.00 12.81 0.27
C LEU A 479 -40.05 11.89 -0.96
N GLY A 480 -39.92 10.57 -0.76
CA GLY A 480 -39.98 9.56 -1.81
C GLY A 480 -41.34 9.51 -2.54
N ILE A 481 -42.45 9.67 -1.81
CA ILE A 481 -43.81 9.78 -2.39
C ILE A 481 -43.89 11.00 -3.32
N GLN A 482 -43.32 12.12 -2.90
CA GLN A 482 -43.33 13.37 -3.68
C GLN A 482 -42.33 13.36 -4.84
N PHE A 483 -41.31 12.50 -4.75
CA PHE A 483 -40.30 12.30 -5.78
C PHE A 483 -40.90 11.61 -7.00
N ASN A 484 -40.86 12.29 -8.14
CA ASN A 484 -41.50 11.86 -9.38
C ASN A 484 -40.47 11.36 -10.40
N LYS A 485 -40.80 10.27 -11.09
CA LYS A 485 -39.99 9.70 -12.18
C LYS A 485 -39.81 10.65 -13.38
N ASN A 486 -40.67 11.65 -13.53
CA ASN A 486 -40.60 12.64 -14.62
C ASN A 486 -39.68 13.84 -14.32
N LEU A 487 -38.92 13.82 -13.21
CA LEU A 487 -37.93 14.86 -12.97
C LEU A 487 -36.73 14.65 -13.92
N GLU A 488 -36.44 15.64 -14.76
CA GLU A 488 -35.36 15.52 -15.75
C GLU A 488 -33.99 15.81 -15.13
N ALA A 489 -32.98 15.01 -15.51
CA ALA A 489 -31.60 15.10 -15.03
C ALA A 489 -30.99 16.52 -15.10
N LYS A 490 -31.32 17.29 -16.15
CA LYS A 490 -30.77 18.64 -16.41
C LYS A 490 -31.10 19.70 -15.36
N PHE A 491 -32.06 19.45 -14.47
CA PHE A 491 -32.54 20.44 -13.51
C PHE A 491 -31.70 20.53 -12.24
N LEU A 492 -30.99 19.45 -11.87
CA LEU A 492 -30.09 19.44 -10.74
C LEU A 492 -28.71 18.91 -11.16
N PRO A 493 -27.63 19.40 -10.54
CA PRO A 493 -26.31 18.81 -10.75
C PRO A 493 -26.26 17.43 -10.08
N TYR A 494 -25.36 16.58 -10.58
CA TYR A 494 -25.22 15.19 -10.15
C TYR A 494 -24.99 14.97 -8.64
N PRO A 495 -24.32 15.85 -7.87
CA PRO A 495 -24.13 15.63 -6.43
C PRO A 495 -25.47 15.62 -5.68
N ILE A 496 -26.39 16.50 -6.07
CA ILE A 496 -27.74 16.57 -5.45
C ILE A 496 -28.54 15.32 -5.81
N TRP A 497 -28.42 14.83 -7.05
CA TRP A 497 -29.05 13.57 -7.44
C TRP A 497 -28.49 12.38 -6.67
N PHE A 498 -27.17 12.32 -6.42
CA PHE A 498 -26.59 11.30 -5.57
C PHE A 498 -27.06 11.41 -4.12
N LEU A 499 -27.26 12.63 -3.60
CA LEU A 499 -27.82 12.85 -2.27
C LEU A 499 -29.22 12.26 -2.13
N PHE A 500 -30.10 12.50 -3.11
CA PHE A 500 -31.41 11.83 -3.17
C PHE A 500 -31.26 10.31 -3.24
N SER A 501 -30.36 9.81 -4.08
CA SER A 501 -30.14 8.35 -4.19
C SER A 501 -29.68 7.73 -2.87
N ASN A 502 -28.85 8.43 -2.11
CA ASN A 502 -28.34 8.03 -0.80
C ASN A 502 -29.44 7.99 0.26
N LEU A 503 -30.32 8.99 0.31
CA LEU A 503 -31.46 8.97 1.22
C LEU A 503 -32.42 7.83 0.88
N PHE A 504 -32.72 7.63 -0.41
CA PHE A 504 -33.65 6.60 -0.83
C PHE A 504 -33.13 5.18 -0.61
N ILE A 505 -31.84 4.92 -0.85
CA ILE A 505 -31.28 3.59 -0.57
C ILE A 505 -31.26 3.31 0.93
N PHE A 506 -30.99 4.32 1.76
CA PHE A 506 -31.03 4.21 3.21
C PHE A 506 -32.44 3.94 3.74
N ALA A 507 -33.45 4.61 3.18
CA ALA A 507 -34.86 4.36 3.49
C ALA A 507 -35.45 3.14 2.76
N ARG A 508 -34.62 2.33 2.08
CA ARG A 508 -35.02 1.13 1.32
C ARG A 508 -36.07 1.41 0.24
N LEU A 509 -36.06 2.60 -0.36
CA LEU A 509 -36.89 3.00 -1.50
C LEU A 509 -36.11 2.79 -2.79
N TYR A 510 -35.82 1.54 -3.14
CA TYR A 510 -34.90 1.16 -4.22
C TYR A 510 -35.31 1.70 -5.59
N THR A 511 -36.61 1.73 -5.89
CA THR A 511 -37.14 2.29 -7.14
C THR A 511 -36.83 3.78 -7.24
N LYS A 512 -36.99 4.53 -6.13
CA LYS A 512 -36.68 5.97 -6.07
C LYS A 512 -35.18 6.22 -6.12
N TYR A 513 -34.40 5.37 -5.45
CA TYR A 513 -32.94 5.34 -5.52
C TYR A 513 -32.46 5.21 -6.97
N GLN A 514 -33.00 4.25 -7.73
CA GLN A 514 -32.60 4.04 -9.12
C GLN A 514 -32.88 5.27 -9.99
N ILE A 515 -34.07 5.88 -9.84
CA ILE A 515 -34.42 7.10 -10.60
C ILE A 515 -33.44 8.23 -10.28
N ALA A 516 -33.19 8.50 -8.99
CA ALA A 516 -32.27 9.56 -8.58
C ALA A 516 -30.84 9.30 -9.09
N ARG A 517 -30.35 8.06 -8.96
CA ARG A 517 -29.01 7.66 -9.40
C ARG A 517 -28.86 7.74 -10.93
N THR A 518 -29.89 7.35 -11.68
CA THR A 518 -29.92 7.46 -13.15
C THR A 518 -29.88 8.93 -13.57
N ASN A 519 -30.65 9.79 -12.91
CA ASN A 519 -30.58 11.23 -13.15
C ASN A 519 -29.21 11.82 -12.78
N ALA A 520 -28.51 11.29 -11.78
CA ALA A 520 -27.13 11.70 -11.48
C ALA A 520 -26.20 11.38 -12.66
N ARG A 521 -26.24 10.13 -13.15
CA ARG A 521 -25.48 9.68 -14.33
C ARG A 521 -25.76 10.56 -15.54
N ASP A 522 -27.03 10.77 -15.85
CA ASP A 522 -27.43 11.53 -17.04
C ASP A 522 -27.08 13.02 -16.88
N SER A 523 -27.12 13.57 -15.67
CA SER A 523 -26.64 14.93 -15.36
C SER A 523 -25.13 15.06 -15.60
N ILE A 524 -24.33 14.05 -15.23
CA ILE A 524 -22.89 13.99 -15.55
C ILE A 524 -22.68 14.00 -17.08
N LEU A 525 -23.42 13.17 -17.82
CA LEU A 525 -23.27 13.08 -19.27
C LEU A 525 -23.68 14.36 -20.01
N LEU A 526 -24.64 15.12 -19.47
CA LEU A 526 -25.05 16.42 -20.00
C LEU A 526 -24.04 17.54 -19.68
N GLY A 527 -23.19 17.37 -18.66
CA GLY A 527 -22.20 18.35 -18.25
C GLY A 527 -21.10 18.54 -19.30
N LYS A 528 -20.90 19.81 -19.70
CA LYS A 528 -19.93 20.20 -20.73
C LYS A 528 -18.50 20.31 -20.22
N GLU A 529 -18.31 20.50 -18.91
CA GLU A 529 -16.99 20.70 -18.32
C GLU A 529 -16.17 19.41 -18.42
N VAL A 530 -14.92 19.51 -18.86
CA VAL A 530 -13.93 18.41 -18.84
C VAL A 530 -12.72 18.85 -17.99
N GLU A 531 -12.77 20.04 -17.39
CA GLU A 531 -11.62 20.70 -16.76
C GLU A 531 -11.49 20.38 -15.25
N ASN A 532 -12.52 19.81 -14.61
CA ASN A 532 -12.47 19.38 -13.20
C ASN A 532 -12.10 17.88 -13.08
N ASN A 533 -11.07 17.57 -12.28
CA ASN A 533 -10.53 16.23 -12.05
C ASN A 533 -11.56 15.23 -11.48
N ALA A 534 -12.34 15.61 -10.47
CA ALA A 534 -13.37 14.74 -9.91
C ALA A 534 -14.46 14.44 -10.95
N PHE A 535 -14.78 15.44 -11.78
CA PHE A 535 -15.76 15.32 -12.84
C PHE A 535 -15.32 14.33 -13.94
N LEU A 536 -14.02 14.27 -14.26
CA LEU A 536 -13.49 13.33 -15.26
C LEU A 536 -13.75 11.87 -14.89
N ARG A 537 -13.47 11.47 -13.63
CA ARG A 537 -13.77 10.12 -13.13
C ARG A 537 -15.24 9.79 -13.31
N TYR A 538 -16.12 10.67 -12.84
CA TYR A 538 -17.57 10.45 -12.94
C TYR A 538 -18.03 10.40 -14.39
N LYS A 539 -17.42 11.18 -15.28
CA LYS A 539 -17.73 11.19 -16.71
C LYS A 539 -17.36 9.87 -17.38
N VAL A 540 -16.17 9.34 -17.10
CA VAL A 540 -15.75 8.00 -17.55
C VAL A 540 -16.70 6.93 -17.01
N ASN A 541 -16.98 6.92 -15.71
CA ASN A 541 -17.85 5.92 -15.09
C ASN A 541 -19.30 6.00 -15.60
N ALA A 542 -19.81 7.21 -15.83
CA ALA A 542 -21.13 7.43 -16.40
C ALA A 542 -21.21 6.95 -17.87
N MET A 543 -20.17 7.17 -18.67
CA MET A 543 -20.09 6.67 -20.04
C MET A 543 -20.05 5.13 -20.08
N ILE A 544 -19.27 4.51 -19.19
CA ILE A 544 -19.21 3.04 -19.03
C ILE A 544 -20.58 2.48 -18.70
N GLU A 545 -21.20 3.02 -17.67
CA GLU A 545 -22.49 2.53 -17.20
C GLU A 545 -23.60 2.71 -18.25
N ALA A 546 -23.62 3.87 -18.92
CA ALA A 546 -24.56 4.16 -20.00
C ALA A 546 -24.19 3.47 -21.33
N ASN A 547 -23.13 2.66 -21.37
CA ASN A 547 -22.63 1.96 -22.56
C ASN A 547 -22.35 2.90 -23.74
N LYS A 548 -21.78 4.08 -23.47
CA LYS A 548 -21.43 5.12 -24.44
C LYS A 548 -20.02 4.88 -25.01
N LYS A 549 -19.83 3.78 -25.73
CA LYS A 549 -18.53 3.34 -26.27
C LYS A 549 -17.85 4.42 -27.12
N GLU A 550 -18.58 5.04 -28.05
CA GLU A 550 -18.04 6.07 -28.94
C GLU A 550 -17.59 7.33 -28.18
N ASP A 551 -18.41 7.81 -27.26
CA ASP A 551 -18.10 8.98 -26.43
C ASP A 551 -16.87 8.71 -25.53
N TYR A 552 -16.78 7.50 -24.97
CA TYR A 552 -15.64 7.05 -24.18
C TYR A 552 -14.37 6.98 -25.03
N SER A 553 -14.41 6.37 -26.22
CA SER A 553 -13.25 6.27 -27.12
C SER A 553 -12.73 7.65 -27.55
N LEU A 554 -13.64 8.60 -27.79
CA LEU A 554 -13.27 9.98 -28.13
C LEU A 554 -12.60 10.69 -26.93
N LEU A 555 -13.19 10.58 -25.73
CA LEU A 555 -12.62 11.15 -24.51
C LEU A 555 -11.25 10.55 -24.22
N ARG A 556 -11.13 9.22 -24.29
CA ARG A 556 -9.87 8.49 -24.08
C ARG A 556 -8.78 8.95 -25.03
N SER A 557 -9.07 9.08 -26.32
CA SER A 557 -8.06 9.50 -27.30
C SER A 557 -7.52 10.89 -26.97
N LYS A 558 -8.42 11.84 -26.63
CA LYS A 558 -8.02 13.18 -26.16
C LYS A 558 -7.20 13.17 -24.88
N LEU A 559 -7.52 12.25 -23.96
CA LEU A 559 -6.77 12.10 -22.72
C LEU A 559 -5.36 11.54 -22.99
N LEU A 560 -5.23 10.55 -23.86
CA LEU A 560 -3.91 9.95 -24.15
C LEU A 560 -3.01 10.82 -25.05
N GLU A 561 -3.59 11.73 -25.84
CA GLU A 561 -2.83 12.74 -26.61
C GLU A 561 -2.18 13.80 -25.71
N ASN A 562 -2.65 13.94 -24.48
CA ASN A 562 -2.16 14.92 -23.53
C ASN A 562 -1.14 14.23 -22.61
N ASP A 563 0.15 14.54 -22.76
CA ASP A 563 1.25 13.92 -22.00
C ASP A 563 1.37 14.48 -20.57
N SER A 564 0.22 14.78 -19.99
CA SER A 564 0.08 15.43 -18.71
C SER A 564 0.19 14.40 -17.59
N LYS A 565 0.95 14.74 -16.55
CA LYS A 565 1.06 13.96 -15.31
C LYS A 565 -0.31 13.63 -14.69
N TYR A 566 -1.36 14.40 -15.01
CA TYR A 566 -2.72 14.14 -14.55
C TYR A 566 -3.34 12.89 -15.20
N ILE A 567 -3.09 12.64 -16.49
CA ILE A 567 -3.60 11.45 -17.17
C ILE A 567 -2.93 10.18 -16.64
N GLN A 568 -1.67 10.25 -16.22
CA GLN A 568 -0.97 9.14 -15.57
C GLN A 568 -1.73 8.61 -14.34
N LYS A 569 -2.39 9.48 -13.56
CA LYS A 569 -3.22 9.09 -12.41
C LYS A 569 -4.45 8.27 -12.82
N TYR A 570 -4.99 8.49 -14.02
CA TYR A 570 -6.21 7.83 -14.52
C TYR A 570 -5.92 6.64 -15.44
N LEU A 571 -4.67 6.32 -15.77
CA LEU A 571 -4.34 5.20 -16.65
C LEU A 571 -4.91 3.88 -16.13
N GLN A 572 -4.89 3.67 -14.82
CA GLN A 572 -5.47 2.50 -14.18
C GLN A 572 -6.99 2.42 -14.32
N LEU A 573 -7.69 3.56 -14.13
CA LEU A 573 -9.13 3.68 -14.41
C LEU A 573 -9.42 3.38 -15.89
N LEU A 574 -8.67 4.01 -16.80
CA LEU A 574 -8.86 3.83 -18.23
C LEU A 574 -8.63 2.37 -18.62
N GLY A 575 -7.55 1.73 -18.15
CA GLY A 575 -7.28 0.31 -18.36
C GLY A 575 -8.42 -0.60 -17.88
N LEU A 576 -9.01 -0.30 -16.71
CA LEU A 576 -10.13 -1.09 -16.19
C LEU A 576 -11.40 -0.86 -17.02
N SER A 577 -11.61 0.39 -17.45
CA SER A 577 -12.75 0.79 -18.27
C SER A 577 -12.77 0.08 -19.62
N GLU A 578 -11.60 -0.24 -20.19
CA GLU A 578 -11.50 -0.98 -21.45
C GLU A 578 -12.15 -2.37 -21.38
N PHE A 579 -12.16 -3.03 -20.22
CA PHE A 579 -12.78 -4.35 -20.07
C PHE A 579 -14.30 -4.33 -20.26
N TYR A 580 -14.94 -3.17 -20.17
CA TYR A 580 -16.37 -3.01 -20.42
C TYR A 580 -16.73 -2.92 -21.90
N PHE A 581 -15.80 -2.52 -22.79
CA PHE A 581 -16.10 -2.17 -24.18
C PHE A 581 -15.51 -3.09 -25.27
N GLU A 582 -14.44 -3.88 -25.00
CA GLU A 582 -13.90 -5.08 -25.75
C GLU A 582 -12.39 -5.12 -26.10
N ASN A 583 -11.90 -6.36 -26.33
CA ASN A 583 -10.63 -6.93 -26.88
C ASN A 583 -9.38 -7.17 -25.98
N LYS A 584 -9.05 -8.45 -25.73
CA LYS A 584 -8.08 -8.94 -24.70
C LYS A 584 -6.61 -8.51 -24.87
N GLU A 585 -6.20 -8.15 -26.08
CA GLU A 585 -4.78 -8.05 -26.46
C GLU A 585 -4.14 -6.66 -26.22
N VAL A 586 -4.92 -5.57 -26.23
CA VAL A 586 -4.38 -4.19 -26.12
C VAL A 586 -4.18 -3.73 -24.66
N LYS A 587 -4.52 -4.59 -23.67
CA LYS A 587 -5.05 -4.13 -22.37
C LYS A 587 -4.10 -4.22 -21.18
N ARG A 588 -2.95 -4.87 -21.31
CA ARG A 588 -2.13 -5.28 -20.16
C ARG A 588 -0.87 -4.43 -19.95
N ASP A 589 -0.36 -3.82 -21.02
CA ASP A 589 0.79 -2.91 -20.97
C ASP A 589 0.59 -1.77 -19.95
N PHE A 590 -0.64 -1.26 -19.81
CA PHE A 590 -0.98 -0.23 -18.82
C PHE A 590 -0.70 -0.62 -17.36
N TYR A 591 -0.62 -1.92 -17.05
CA TYR A 591 -0.41 -2.40 -15.69
C TYR A 591 0.99 -2.97 -15.48
N GLU A 592 1.65 -3.46 -16.52
CA GLU A 592 2.96 -4.11 -16.41
C GLU A 592 4.04 -3.18 -15.84
N ASP A 593 3.95 -1.89 -16.12
CA ASP A 593 4.86 -0.86 -15.57
C ASP A 593 4.65 -0.64 -14.06
N PHE A 594 3.49 -1.01 -13.52
CA PHE A 594 3.14 -0.85 -12.10
C PHE A 594 3.34 -2.13 -11.28
N PHE A 595 3.67 -3.26 -11.90
CA PHE A 595 3.79 -4.53 -11.20
C PHE A 595 5.06 -4.61 -10.34
N THR A 596 4.86 -4.86 -9.06
CA THR A 596 5.90 -5.29 -8.13
C THR A 596 6.41 -6.70 -8.48
N ASP A 597 7.55 -7.11 -7.92
CA ASP A 597 8.06 -8.47 -8.11
C ASP A 597 7.05 -9.54 -7.70
N LYS A 598 6.30 -9.31 -6.62
CA LYS A 598 5.22 -10.19 -6.17
C LYS A 598 4.03 -10.22 -7.13
N GLU A 599 3.67 -9.09 -7.74
CA GLU A 599 2.66 -9.09 -8.80
C GLU A 599 3.13 -9.83 -10.06
N ARG A 600 4.43 -9.74 -10.42
CA ARG A 600 5.01 -10.52 -11.53
C ARG A 600 5.03 -12.02 -11.24
N GLU A 601 5.37 -12.43 -10.02
CA GLU A 601 5.28 -13.83 -9.59
C GLU A 601 3.84 -14.36 -9.66
N PHE A 602 2.88 -13.58 -9.13
CA PHE A 602 1.46 -13.95 -9.17
C PHE A 602 0.92 -14.00 -10.60
N SER A 603 1.31 -13.05 -11.45
CA SER A 603 0.95 -13.01 -12.87
C SER A 603 1.35 -14.30 -13.57
N LYS A 604 2.61 -14.75 -13.39
CA LYS A 604 3.10 -16.04 -13.92
C LYS A 604 2.32 -17.22 -13.37
N TYR A 605 1.94 -17.18 -12.09
CA TYR A 605 1.20 -18.27 -11.45
C TYR A 605 -0.22 -18.44 -12.03
N ILE A 606 -0.92 -17.36 -12.38
CA ILE A 606 -2.29 -17.41 -12.93
C ILE A 606 -2.34 -17.38 -14.47
N GLU A 607 -1.19 -17.32 -15.12
CA GLU A 607 -1.09 -17.13 -16.56
C GLU A 607 -1.79 -18.25 -17.35
N ASN A 608 -2.69 -17.88 -18.25
CA ASN A 608 -3.53 -18.73 -19.11
C ASN A 608 -4.38 -19.78 -18.36
N LYS A 609 -4.41 -19.75 -17.03
CA LYS A 609 -5.20 -20.68 -16.20
C LYS A 609 -6.65 -20.27 -16.12
N SER A 610 -7.53 -21.27 -16.11
CA SER A 610 -8.94 -21.10 -15.79
C SER A 610 -9.14 -20.91 -14.28
N ILE A 611 -9.98 -19.96 -13.90
CA ILE A 611 -10.22 -19.57 -12.50
C ILE A 611 -11.72 -19.67 -12.18
N ALA A 612 -12.06 -20.47 -11.18
CA ALA A 612 -13.37 -20.49 -10.55
C ALA A 612 -13.37 -19.55 -9.33
N ILE A 613 -14.19 -18.49 -9.37
CA ILE A 613 -14.43 -17.61 -8.22
C ILE A 613 -15.69 -18.10 -7.51
N VAL A 614 -15.55 -18.57 -6.27
CA VAL A 614 -16.66 -19.16 -5.52
C VAL A 614 -17.12 -18.21 -4.41
N GLY A 615 -18.33 -17.68 -4.58
CA GLY A 615 -19.01 -16.86 -3.60
C GLY A 615 -19.64 -17.68 -2.46
N PRO A 616 -20.25 -16.99 -1.48
CA PRO A 616 -20.73 -17.62 -0.25
C PRO A 616 -22.16 -18.19 -0.30
N LEU A 617 -22.88 -18.07 -1.42
CA LEU A 617 -24.29 -18.47 -1.51
C LEU A 617 -24.43 -20.01 -1.58
N GLU A 618 -25.26 -20.59 -0.71
CA GLU A 618 -25.81 -21.94 -0.89
C GLU A 618 -26.86 -21.86 -2.00
N SER A 619 -26.42 -22.12 -3.23
CA SER A 619 -27.25 -21.97 -4.42
C SER A 619 -28.22 -23.14 -4.60
N GLY A 620 -27.95 -24.28 -3.95
CA GLY A 620 -28.64 -25.55 -4.17
C GLY A 620 -28.27 -26.22 -5.49
N LEU A 621 -27.24 -25.72 -6.19
CA LEU A 621 -26.74 -26.30 -7.44
C LEU A 621 -25.59 -27.27 -7.17
N ASN A 622 -25.63 -28.46 -7.78
CA ASN A 622 -24.53 -29.43 -7.70
C ASN A 622 -23.39 -29.07 -8.67
N VAL A 623 -22.71 -27.94 -8.42
CA VAL A 623 -21.63 -27.39 -9.27
C VAL A 623 -20.22 -27.69 -8.74
N GLY A 624 -20.08 -28.44 -7.64
CA GLY A 624 -18.81 -28.73 -6.99
C GLY A 624 -17.79 -29.43 -7.90
N GLU A 625 -18.21 -30.43 -8.66
CA GLU A 625 -17.34 -31.10 -9.65
C GLU A 625 -16.91 -30.14 -10.77
N GLU A 626 -17.81 -29.24 -11.18
CA GLU A 626 -17.47 -28.21 -12.17
C GLU A 626 -16.43 -27.24 -11.60
N ILE A 627 -16.61 -26.75 -10.38
CA ILE A 627 -15.66 -25.86 -9.69
C ILE A 627 -14.28 -26.50 -9.63
N ASP A 628 -14.21 -27.77 -9.21
CA ASP A 628 -12.96 -28.51 -9.07
C ASP A 628 -12.30 -28.87 -10.41
N SER A 629 -13.00 -28.70 -11.54
CA SER A 629 -12.43 -28.89 -12.88
C SER A 629 -11.58 -27.71 -13.39
N PHE A 630 -11.67 -26.55 -12.73
CA PHE A 630 -10.85 -25.38 -13.08
C PHE A 630 -9.41 -25.57 -12.60
N ASP A 631 -8.47 -24.92 -13.28
CA ASP A 631 -7.05 -24.95 -12.90
C ASP A 631 -6.87 -24.39 -11.48
N LEU A 632 -7.55 -23.28 -11.18
CA LEU A 632 -7.48 -22.57 -9.91
C LEU A 632 -8.87 -22.31 -9.33
N VAL A 633 -9.02 -22.54 -8.02
CA VAL A 633 -10.24 -22.18 -7.27
C VAL A 633 -9.94 -21.05 -6.28
N LEU A 634 -10.73 -19.98 -6.34
CA LEU A 634 -10.58 -18.78 -5.53
C LEU A 634 -11.78 -18.60 -4.60
N ARG A 635 -11.52 -18.38 -3.30
CA ARG A 635 -12.54 -18.11 -2.28
C ARG A 635 -12.29 -16.83 -1.50
N PHE A 636 -13.28 -16.46 -0.71
CA PHE A 636 -13.20 -15.37 0.26
C PHE A 636 -13.06 -15.96 1.66
N ASN A 637 -12.22 -15.34 2.49
CA ASN A 637 -12.04 -15.65 3.90
C ASN A 637 -11.97 -17.16 4.21
N TYR A 638 -11.16 -17.91 3.46
CA TYR A 638 -11.06 -19.37 3.61
C TYR A 638 -10.71 -19.76 5.06
N ASN A 639 -11.45 -20.76 5.57
CA ASN A 639 -11.46 -21.27 6.95
C ASN A 639 -11.48 -22.80 6.97
N GLY A 640 -10.82 -23.44 5.98
CA GLY A 640 -10.83 -24.89 5.82
C GLY A 640 -12.00 -25.39 4.99
N ILE A 641 -11.74 -26.40 4.15
CA ILE A 641 -12.71 -26.92 3.18
C ILE A 641 -13.87 -27.69 3.84
N THR A 642 -13.66 -28.27 5.03
CA THR A 642 -14.64 -29.10 5.75
C THR A 642 -15.93 -28.37 6.11
N ASN A 643 -15.94 -27.04 6.04
CA ASN A 643 -17.10 -26.21 6.34
C ASN A 643 -18.00 -25.96 5.11
N PHE A 644 -17.66 -26.52 3.95
CA PHE A 644 -18.40 -26.38 2.69
C PHE A 644 -19.04 -27.71 2.26
N ALA A 645 -20.25 -27.65 1.70
CA ALA A 645 -20.87 -28.81 1.07
C ALA A 645 -20.14 -29.12 -0.24
N LYS A 646 -19.55 -30.32 -0.35
CA LYS A 646 -18.76 -30.76 -1.50
C LYS A 646 -19.50 -30.56 -2.81
N GLU A 647 -20.76 -30.98 -2.85
CA GLU A 647 -21.59 -31.01 -4.05
C GLU A 647 -21.85 -29.61 -4.60
N GLU A 648 -21.94 -28.59 -3.73
CA GLU A 648 -22.23 -27.20 -4.14
C GLU A 648 -20.99 -26.32 -4.28
N PHE A 649 -19.94 -26.61 -3.50
CA PHE A 649 -18.79 -25.72 -3.39
C PHE A 649 -17.50 -26.31 -3.95
N GLY A 650 -17.39 -27.63 -4.15
CA GLY A 650 -16.14 -28.30 -4.50
C GLY A 650 -15.21 -28.48 -3.30
N GLU A 651 -14.13 -29.23 -3.49
CA GLU A 651 -13.14 -29.60 -2.46
C GLU A 651 -11.81 -28.86 -2.59
N ARG A 652 -11.62 -28.07 -3.66
CA ARG A 652 -10.36 -27.35 -3.90
C ARG A 652 -10.47 -25.88 -3.53
N THR A 653 -9.35 -25.33 -3.05
CA THR A 653 -9.11 -23.89 -2.92
C THR A 653 -7.62 -23.64 -3.09
N ASN A 654 -7.24 -22.82 -4.08
CA ASN A 654 -5.86 -22.43 -4.34
C ASN A 654 -5.56 -21.02 -3.83
N ILE A 655 -6.53 -20.11 -3.96
CA ILE A 655 -6.36 -18.70 -3.65
C ILE A 655 -7.45 -18.26 -2.68
N SER A 656 -7.11 -17.49 -1.65
CA SER A 656 -8.13 -16.84 -0.83
C SER A 656 -7.84 -15.37 -0.58
N PHE A 657 -8.91 -14.57 -0.65
CA PHE A 657 -8.91 -13.16 -0.32
C PHE A 657 -9.33 -12.93 1.13
N TYR A 658 -8.58 -12.10 1.85
CA TYR A 658 -8.84 -11.75 3.23
C TYR A 658 -8.89 -10.24 3.42
N ILE A 659 -9.72 -9.82 4.37
CA ILE A 659 -9.75 -8.45 4.87
C ILE A 659 -8.82 -8.41 6.09
N SER A 660 -7.81 -7.55 6.05
CA SER A 660 -6.76 -7.38 7.04
C SER A 660 -7.33 -7.04 8.42
N GLU A 661 -8.37 -6.20 8.53
CA GLU A 661 -9.07 -5.94 9.80
C GLU A 661 -9.67 -7.22 10.40
N ILE A 662 -10.18 -8.13 9.56
CA ILE A 662 -10.75 -9.41 10.02
C ILE A 662 -9.65 -10.38 10.43
N LEU A 663 -8.49 -10.31 9.76
CA LEU A 663 -7.32 -11.11 10.09
C LEU A 663 -6.62 -10.63 11.37
N LEU A 664 -6.46 -9.32 11.56
CA LEU A 664 -5.68 -8.73 12.64
C LEU A 664 -6.54 -8.42 13.88
N GLY A 665 -7.83 -8.16 13.70
CA GLY A 665 -8.77 -7.86 14.80
C GLY A 665 -9.34 -9.08 15.51
N ASN A 666 -9.19 -10.29 14.96
CA ASN A 666 -9.39 -11.53 15.70
C ASN A 666 -7.98 -12.12 15.87
N GLN A 667 -7.50 -12.34 17.10
CA GLN A 667 -6.22 -13.01 17.33
C GLN A 667 -6.09 -14.22 16.40
N LEU A 668 -5.14 -14.19 15.47
CA LEU A 668 -4.91 -15.27 14.51
C LEU A 668 -4.57 -16.53 15.29
N ASP A 669 -5.55 -17.43 15.43
CA ASP A 669 -5.31 -18.70 16.05
C ASP A 669 -4.51 -19.62 15.11
N THR A 670 -3.90 -20.65 15.71
CA THR A 670 -3.07 -21.61 14.97
C THR A 670 -3.85 -22.35 13.87
N GLN A 671 -5.17 -22.47 14.02
CA GLN A 671 -6.02 -23.18 13.07
C GLN A 671 -6.26 -22.35 11.81
N LYS A 672 -6.54 -21.05 11.96
CA LYS A 672 -6.67 -20.10 10.84
C LYS A 672 -5.40 -20.02 10.01
N ILE A 673 -4.24 -19.92 10.67
CA ILE A 673 -2.93 -19.95 10.00
C ILE A 673 -2.72 -21.27 9.24
N SER A 674 -3.11 -22.40 9.84
CA SER A 674 -3.03 -23.71 9.17
C SER A 674 -3.84 -23.73 7.87
N TYR A 675 -5.08 -23.23 7.89
CA TYR A 675 -5.90 -23.15 6.69
C TYR A 675 -5.34 -22.20 5.64
N MET A 676 -4.76 -21.08 6.05
CA MET A 676 -4.12 -20.16 5.12
C MET A 676 -2.90 -20.79 4.45
N ASN A 677 -2.13 -21.60 5.18
CA ASN A 677 -0.97 -22.33 4.65
C ASN A 677 -1.32 -23.52 3.74
N GLU A 678 -2.59 -23.90 3.63
CA GLU A 678 -3.07 -24.86 2.61
C GLU A 678 -3.17 -24.23 1.22
N LEU A 679 -3.22 -22.90 1.15
CA LEU A 679 -3.39 -22.15 -0.09
C LEU A 679 -2.06 -22.02 -0.84
N ASP A 680 -2.14 -21.84 -2.15
CA ASP A 680 -0.98 -21.45 -2.97
C ASP A 680 -0.70 -19.95 -2.87
N TRP A 681 -1.76 -19.14 -2.73
CA TRP A 681 -1.69 -17.69 -2.54
C TRP A 681 -2.73 -17.16 -1.55
N VAL A 682 -2.26 -16.31 -0.64
CA VAL A 682 -3.06 -15.48 0.25
C VAL A 682 -3.04 -14.04 -0.27
N ILE A 683 -4.22 -13.45 -0.46
CA ILE A 683 -4.35 -12.07 -0.92
C ILE A 683 -5.03 -11.25 0.17
N ILE A 684 -4.38 -10.15 0.59
CA ILE A 684 -4.81 -9.33 1.73
C ILE A 684 -5.06 -7.90 1.24
N ASP A 685 -6.12 -7.24 1.71
CA ASP A 685 -6.33 -5.83 1.42
C ASP A 685 -5.38 -4.91 2.20
N THR A 686 -4.78 -3.95 1.49
CA THR A 686 -3.66 -3.13 1.94
C THR A 686 -4.03 -1.91 2.76
N SER A 687 -4.95 -2.03 3.72
CA SER A 687 -5.04 -0.99 4.76
C SER A 687 -3.85 -1.04 5.73
N HIS A 688 -3.01 -2.08 5.64
CA HIS A 688 -1.84 -2.35 6.45
C HIS A 688 -0.58 -2.49 5.58
N LYS A 689 0.58 -2.09 6.12
CA LYS A 689 1.87 -2.07 5.38
C LYS A 689 2.31 -3.51 5.09
N GLU A 690 3.10 -3.74 4.03
CA GLU A 690 3.68 -5.06 3.73
C GLU A 690 4.37 -5.70 4.96
N ASP A 691 4.90 -4.88 5.86
CA ASP A 691 5.50 -5.29 7.13
C ASP A 691 4.52 -6.05 8.04
N ASP A 692 3.24 -5.66 8.11
CA ASP A 692 2.21 -6.29 8.95
C ASP A 692 1.92 -7.75 8.50
N ILE A 693 2.12 -8.01 7.21
CA ILE A 693 1.88 -9.31 6.57
C ILE A 693 2.98 -10.32 6.93
N CYS A 694 4.23 -9.87 7.06
CA CYS A 694 5.37 -10.70 7.44
C CYS A 694 5.20 -11.36 8.82
N PHE A 695 4.40 -10.74 9.70
CA PHE A 695 4.16 -11.27 11.05
C PHE A 695 3.11 -12.40 11.11
N LEU A 696 2.37 -12.67 10.02
CA LEU A 696 1.31 -13.69 10.00
C LEU A 696 1.85 -15.13 10.10
N GLY A 697 3.16 -15.34 9.89
CA GLY A 697 3.80 -16.65 9.98
C GLY A 697 3.30 -17.64 8.93
N LEU A 698 2.89 -17.13 7.77
CA LEU A 698 2.43 -17.92 6.64
C LEU A 698 3.62 -18.42 5.81
N GLU A 699 3.58 -19.69 5.45
CA GLU A 699 4.56 -20.34 4.56
C GLU A 699 4.15 -20.26 3.08
N THR A 700 2.89 -19.88 2.83
CA THR A 700 2.34 -19.70 1.49
C THR A 700 2.72 -18.33 0.91
N ASN A 701 2.57 -18.18 -0.42
CA ASN A 701 2.79 -16.89 -1.06
C ASN A 701 1.74 -15.88 -0.61
N ILE A 702 2.16 -14.65 -0.37
CA ILE A 702 1.26 -13.58 0.02
C ILE A 702 1.46 -12.41 -0.92
N ARG A 703 0.37 -11.72 -1.27
CA ARG A 703 0.46 -10.42 -1.92
C ARG A 703 -0.60 -9.44 -1.44
N PRO A 704 -0.31 -8.15 -1.52
CA PRO A 704 -1.32 -7.12 -1.45
C PRO A 704 -2.37 -7.27 -2.59
N ARG A 705 -3.63 -7.03 -2.25
CA ARG A 705 -4.72 -6.90 -3.22
C ARG A 705 -4.62 -5.57 -3.96
N TYR A 706 -4.97 -5.58 -5.24
CA TYR A 706 -5.14 -4.35 -5.99
C TYR A 706 -6.21 -3.41 -5.43
N MET A 707 -5.89 -2.12 -5.34
CA MET A 707 -6.76 -1.09 -4.78
C MET A 707 -7.84 -0.59 -5.76
N ALA A 708 -8.62 -1.51 -6.34
CA ALA A 708 -9.70 -1.20 -7.29
C ALA A 708 -10.86 -0.34 -6.71
N GLY A 709 -10.85 -0.05 -5.40
CA GLY A 709 -11.80 0.86 -4.75
C GLY A 709 -11.30 2.31 -4.67
N HIS A 710 -10.06 2.59 -5.06
CA HIS A 710 -9.49 3.93 -5.04
C HIS A 710 -10.14 4.83 -6.10
N ALA A 711 -10.32 6.13 -5.84
CA ALA A 711 -11.01 7.03 -6.78
C ALA A 711 -10.35 7.11 -8.16
N PHE A 712 -9.06 6.85 -8.28
CA PHE A 712 -8.37 6.84 -9.57
C PHE A 712 -8.34 5.46 -10.25
N ALA A 713 -8.96 4.45 -9.64
CA ALA A 713 -8.93 3.05 -10.08
C ALA A 713 -10.30 2.34 -10.03
N THR A 714 -11.40 3.06 -9.76
CA THR A 714 -12.75 2.47 -9.67
C THR A 714 -13.62 2.86 -10.86
N THR A 715 -14.18 1.85 -11.54
CA THR A 715 -15.17 2.03 -12.61
C THR A 715 -16.60 2.12 -12.10
N MET A 716 -16.80 2.12 -10.77
CA MET A 716 -18.12 2.25 -10.16
C MET A 716 -18.60 3.70 -10.25
N LEU A 717 -19.80 3.93 -10.79
CA LEU A 717 -20.38 5.28 -10.84
C LEU A 717 -20.57 5.85 -9.43
N LYS A 718 -20.99 5.00 -8.50
CA LYS A 718 -21.23 5.33 -7.09
C LYS A 718 -20.81 4.15 -6.22
N GLY A 719 -20.35 4.44 -5.00
CA GLY A 719 -20.01 3.41 -4.02
C GLY A 719 -18.73 2.63 -4.37
N ALA A 720 -18.43 1.64 -3.54
CA ALA A 720 -17.23 0.81 -3.65
C ALA A 720 -17.57 -0.58 -4.22
N PRO A 721 -16.69 -1.20 -5.04
CA PRO A 721 -16.90 -2.58 -5.48
C PRO A 721 -17.07 -3.52 -4.29
N SER A 722 -18.00 -4.48 -4.38
CA SER A 722 -18.15 -5.57 -3.40
C SER A 722 -17.05 -6.63 -3.60
N GLY A 723 -16.98 -7.63 -2.71
CA GLY A 723 -15.88 -8.62 -2.70
C GLY A 723 -15.62 -9.30 -4.05
N ILE A 724 -16.66 -9.77 -4.74
CA ILE A 724 -16.54 -10.43 -6.05
C ILE A 724 -15.99 -9.46 -7.10
N GLN A 725 -16.50 -8.24 -7.15
CA GLN A 725 -16.08 -7.21 -8.07
C GLN A 725 -14.62 -6.80 -7.82
N ARG A 726 -14.22 -6.67 -6.54
CA ARG A 726 -12.83 -6.41 -6.13
C ARG A 726 -11.87 -7.49 -6.63
N VAL A 727 -12.25 -8.77 -6.52
CA VAL A 727 -11.44 -9.89 -7.01
C VAL A 727 -11.31 -9.84 -8.52
N ILE A 728 -12.41 -9.67 -9.24
CA ILE A 728 -12.39 -9.63 -10.71
C ILE A 728 -11.53 -8.46 -11.19
N MET A 729 -11.70 -7.26 -10.62
CA MET A 729 -10.88 -6.09 -10.94
C MET A 729 -9.39 -6.29 -10.64
N ASP A 730 -9.04 -7.12 -9.66
CA ASP A 730 -7.65 -7.45 -9.36
C ASP A 730 -7.08 -8.41 -10.41
N ILE A 731 -7.77 -9.52 -10.70
CA ILE A 731 -7.25 -10.59 -11.56
C ILE A 731 -7.35 -10.31 -13.07
N ILE A 732 -8.32 -9.50 -13.51
CA ILE A 732 -8.57 -9.23 -14.94
C ILE A 732 -7.44 -8.43 -15.60
N ARG A 733 -6.60 -7.77 -14.79
CA ARG A 733 -5.41 -7.02 -15.21
C ARG A 733 -4.29 -7.94 -15.72
N PHE A 734 -4.29 -9.21 -15.33
CA PHE A 734 -3.27 -10.19 -15.70
C PHE A 734 -3.67 -11.06 -16.89
N ASN A 735 -2.72 -11.87 -17.39
CA ASN A 735 -2.98 -12.82 -18.45
C ASN A 735 -3.72 -14.09 -18.01
N THR A 736 -4.99 -13.97 -17.64
CA THR A 736 -5.80 -15.12 -17.20
C THR A 736 -6.55 -15.79 -18.34
N GLY A 737 -6.85 -17.09 -18.16
CA GLY A 737 -7.67 -17.89 -19.06
C GLY A 737 -9.17 -17.65 -18.86
N LYS A 738 -9.97 -18.71 -18.75
CA LYS A 738 -11.42 -18.62 -18.50
C LYS A 738 -11.69 -18.24 -17.04
N ILE A 739 -12.44 -17.19 -16.77
CA ILE A 739 -12.94 -16.86 -15.42
C ILE A 739 -14.42 -17.23 -15.34
N LYS A 740 -14.85 -17.98 -14.31
CA LYS A 740 -16.27 -18.28 -14.04
C LYS A 740 -16.62 -17.98 -12.58
N VAL A 741 -17.74 -17.29 -12.37
CA VAL A 741 -18.24 -16.91 -11.03
C VAL A 741 -19.35 -17.86 -10.59
N PHE A 742 -19.21 -18.43 -9.41
CA PHE A 742 -20.15 -19.37 -8.80
C PHE A 742 -20.68 -18.83 -7.47
N ASN A 743 -21.84 -19.35 -7.05
CA ASN A 743 -22.38 -19.22 -5.70
C ASN A 743 -22.55 -17.75 -5.27
N THR A 744 -23.20 -16.98 -6.13
CA THR A 744 -23.66 -15.62 -5.83
C THR A 744 -24.95 -15.31 -6.59
N ASN A 745 -25.76 -14.40 -6.05
CA ASN A 745 -26.98 -13.92 -6.68
C ASN A 745 -27.14 -12.41 -6.56
N LEU A 746 -26.05 -11.70 -6.23
CA LEU A 746 -26.05 -10.27 -5.96
C LEU A 746 -27.15 -9.87 -4.96
N PHE A 747 -27.21 -10.57 -3.83
CA PHE A 747 -28.06 -10.27 -2.68
C PHE A 747 -29.58 -10.49 -2.89
N LEU A 748 -30.02 -11.14 -3.98
CA LEU A 748 -31.45 -11.44 -4.20
C LEU A 748 -32.00 -12.60 -3.34
N LYS A 749 -31.14 -13.45 -2.77
CA LYS A 749 -31.51 -14.47 -1.75
C LYS A 749 -30.44 -14.55 -0.64
N ASN A 750 -30.87 -14.73 0.61
CA ASN A 750 -30.01 -14.83 1.79
C ASN A 750 -29.97 -16.27 2.33
N ASN A 751 -29.26 -17.16 1.62
CA ASN A 751 -28.88 -18.48 2.12
C ASN A 751 -27.36 -18.58 1.99
N TYR A 752 -26.61 -18.06 2.97
CA TYR A 752 -25.15 -18.08 2.93
C TYR A 752 -24.61 -19.27 3.70
N ALA A 753 -23.53 -19.88 3.19
CA ALA A 753 -22.91 -21.04 3.79
C ALA A 753 -22.44 -20.78 5.22
N ASN A 754 -22.59 -21.78 6.10
CA ASN A 754 -22.21 -21.68 7.52
C ASN A 754 -20.75 -21.23 7.72
N ALA A 755 -19.84 -21.63 6.81
CA ALA A 755 -18.43 -21.20 6.80
C ALA A 755 -18.24 -19.67 6.78
N TYR A 756 -19.24 -18.92 6.30
CA TYR A 756 -19.23 -17.46 6.22
C TYR A 756 -19.95 -16.78 7.40
N ARG A 757 -20.62 -17.51 8.30
CA ARG A 757 -21.48 -16.97 9.36
C ARG A 757 -20.75 -16.55 10.65
N SER A 758 -19.42 -16.39 10.63
CA SER A 758 -18.57 -16.21 11.84
C SER A 758 -18.83 -14.94 12.66
N ARG A 759 -19.69 -14.02 12.21
CA ARG A 759 -20.26 -12.94 13.04
C ARG A 759 -21.77 -12.96 12.89
N GLY A 760 -22.49 -13.16 13.99
CA GLY A 760 -23.92 -13.47 14.07
C GLY A 760 -24.95 -12.47 13.52
N LYS A 761 -24.60 -11.63 12.52
CA LYS A 761 -25.53 -10.89 11.66
C LYS A 761 -24.90 -10.65 10.28
N LEU A 762 -24.92 -11.63 9.39
CA LEU A 762 -24.88 -11.37 7.93
C LEU A 762 -26.28 -10.97 7.45
N GLY A 763 -26.88 -10.00 8.14
CA GLY A 763 -28.01 -9.26 7.59
C GLY A 763 -27.43 -8.25 6.63
N ILE A 764 -27.89 -8.22 5.38
CA ILE A 764 -27.65 -7.05 4.53
C ILE A 764 -28.28 -5.87 5.28
N ASP A 765 -27.43 -5.02 5.84
CA ASP A 765 -27.85 -3.74 6.38
C ASP A 765 -27.88 -2.72 5.25
N GLU A 766 -28.66 -1.66 5.45
CA GLU A 766 -28.82 -0.56 4.52
C GLU A 766 -27.47 0.12 4.23
N PHE A 767 -26.52 0.00 5.17
CA PHE A 767 -25.15 0.46 5.05
C PHE A 767 -24.38 -0.25 3.95
N ASN A 768 -24.47 -1.57 3.87
CA ASN A 768 -23.78 -2.34 2.83
C ASN A 768 -24.24 -1.90 1.43
N PHE A 769 -25.54 -1.70 1.21
CA PHE A 769 -26.05 -1.23 -0.08
C PHE A 769 -25.74 0.25 -0.35
N PHE A 770 -25.77 1.10 0.68
CA PHE A 770 -25.33 2.47 0.57
C PHE A 770 -23.85 2.57 0.15
N TRP A 771 -22.98 1.81 0.82
CA TRP A 771 -21.54 1.78 0.59
C TRP A 771 -21.15 1.15 -0.73
N HIS A 772 -21.71 -0.02 -1.02
CA HIS A 772 -21.31 -0.75 -2.21
C HIS A 772 -22.05 -0.32 -3.46
N ASP A 773 -23.24 0.27 -3.35
CA ASP A 773 -24.12 0.56 -4.48
C ASP A 773 -24.47 -0.73 -5.27
N PRO A 774 -25.64 -1.34 -5.01
CA PRO A 774 -25.98 -2.63 -5.60
C PRO A 774 -26.12 -2.56 -7.13
N LEU A 775 -26.48 -1.41 -7.68
CA LEU A 775 -26.65 -1.23 -9.12
C LEU A 775 -25.31 -1.15 -9.87
N SER A 776 -24.32 -0.41 -9.37
CA SER A 776 -22.98 -0.38 -9.97
C SER A 776 -22.36 -1.78 -10.01
N ASN A 777 -22.48 -2.52 -8.90
CA ASN A 777 -21.95 -3.89 -8.78
C ASN A 777 -22.65 -4.89 -9.71
N PHE A 778 -23.96 -4.72 -9.91
CA PHE A 778 -24.75 -5.48 -10.87
C PHE A 778 -24.33 -5.19 -12.31
N ILE A 779 -24.28 -3.91 -12.69
CA ILE A 779 -23.94 -3.49 -14.05
C ILE A 779 -22.52 -3.94 -14.42
N PHE A 780 -21.56 -3.84 -13.49
CA PHE A 780 -20.19 -4.34 -13.70
C PHE A 780 -20.17 -5.82 -14.14
N LEU A 781 -20.78 -6.71 -13.35
CA LEU A 781 -20.78 -8.14 -13.68
C LEU A 781 -21.56 -8.44 -14.96
N LYS A 782 -22.69 -7.74 -15.16
CA LYS A 782 -23.50 -7.89 -16.37
C LYS A 782 -22.69 -7.57 -17.62
N ARG A 783 -21.99 -6.43 -17.62
CA ARG A 783 -21.15 -6.00 -18.75
C ARG A 783 -20.00 -6.95 -19.03
N LEU A 784 -19.33 -7.45 -17.98
CA LEU A 784 -18.26 -8.44 -18.15
C LEU A 784 -18.76 -9.78 -18.69
N LYS A 785 -19.99 -10.19 -18.36
CA LYS A 785 -20.61 -11.39 -18.96
C LYS A 785 -21.00 -11.14 -20.41
N GLU A 786 -21.60 -9.99 -20.73
CA GLU A 786 -21.93 -9.59 -22.10
C GLU A 786 -20.67 -9.51 -22.99
N SER A 787 -19.54 -9.02 -22.46
CA SER A 787 -18.25 -8.96 -23.15
C SER A 787 -17.44 -10.26 -23.10
N LYS A 788 -18.02 -11.35 -22.56
CA LYS A 788 -17.40 -12.68 -22.46
C LYS A 788 -16.07 -12.70 -21.68
N MET A 789 -15.86 -11.72 -20.80
CA MET A 789 -14.70 -11.66 -19.90
C MET A 789 -14.87 -12.63 -18.72
N ILE A 790 -16.11 -12.85 -18.29
CA ILE A 790 -16.46 -13.84 -17.27
C ILE A 790 -17.62 -14.71 -17.75
N ASP A 791 -17.71 -15.91 -17.20
CA ASP A 791 -18.87 -16.78 -17.22
C ASP A 791 -19.51 -16.84 -15.82
N SER A 792 -20.68 -17.45 -15.68
CA SER A 792 -21.31 -17.64 -14.36
C SER A 792 -22.14 -18.91 -14.28
N ASP A 793 -22.43 -19.35 -13.06
CA ASP A 793 -23.40 -20.42 -12.83
C ASP A 793 -24.83 -20.03 -13.27
N GLU A 794 -25.77 -20.98 -13.21
CA GLU A 794 -27.15 -20.78 -13.64
C GLU A 794 -27.87 -19.72 -12.80
N VAL A 795 -27.61 -19.65 -11.49
CA VAL A 795 -28.26 -18.70 -10.57
C VAL A 795 -27.83 -17.27 -10.91
N LEU A 796 -26.54 -17.00 -10.98
CA LEU A 796 -26.03 -15.69 -11.34
C LEU A 796 -26.38 -15.34 -12.79
N SER A 797 -26.38 -16.31 -13.73
CA SER A 797 -26.78 -16.06 -15.12
C SER A 797 -28.19 -15.47 -15.21
N LYS A 798 -29.16 -16.07 -14.50
CA LYS A 798 -30.55 -15.57 -14.45
C LYS A 798 -30.64 -14.16 -13.86
N VAL A 799 -29.79 -13.82 -12.89
CA VAL A 799 -29.73 -12.46 -12.34
C VAL A 799 -29.18 -11.48 -13.38
N LEU A 800 -28.06 -11.81 -14.03
CA LEU A 800 -27.40 -10.93 -15.00
C LEU A 800 -28.22 -10.72 -16.29
N GLU A 801 -29.15 -11.64 -16.61
CA GLU A 801 -30.14 -11.48 -17.68
C GLU A 801 -31.22 -10.44 -17.38
N MET A 802 -31.43 -10.08 -16.11
CA MET A 802 -32.40 -9.05 -15.72
C MET A 802 -32.02 -7.68 -16.30
N THR A 803 -33.03 -6.86 -16.60
CA THR A 803 -32.85 -5.42 -16.76
C THR A 803 -32.51 -4.76 -15.42
N GLU A 804 -31.93 -3.55 -15.46
CA GLU A 804 -31.66 -2.76 -14.25
C GLU A 804 -32.93 -2.57 -13.41
N ASN A 805 -34.07 -2.28 -14.05
CA ASN A 805 -35.36 -2.14 -13.38
C ASN A 805 -35.80 -3.45 -12.70
N GLN A 806 -35.72 -4.58 -13.40
CA GLN A 806 -36.10 -5.88 -12.82
C GLN A 806 -35.24 -6.26 -11.62
N TYR A 807 -33.94 -5.97 -11.67
CA TYR A 807 -33.04 -6.21 -10.54
C TYR A 807 -33.38 -5.31 -9.34
N ILE A 808 -33.67 -4.02 -9.58
CA ILE A 808 -34.09 -3.08 -8.54
C ILE A 808 -35.46 -3.44 -7.97
N ASP A 809 -36.43 -3.82 -8.80
CA ASP A 809 -37.75 -4.29 -8.37
C ASP A 809 -37.63 -5.55 -7.48
N ALA A 810 -36.68 -6.44 -7.80
CA ALA A 810 -36.41 -7.61 -6.97
C ALA A 810 -35.78 -7.24 -5.61
N LEU A 811 -34.93 -6.21 -5.56
CA LEU A 811 -34.41 -5.67 -4.30
C LEU A 811 -35.52 -4.97 -3.50
N GLU A 812 -36.38 -4.19 -4.15
CA GLU A 812 -37.55 -3.54 -3.55
C GLU A 812 -38.51 -4.56 -2.93
N LEU A 813 -38.89 -5.60 -3.68
CA LEU A 813 -39.78 -6.64 -3.18
C LEU A 813 -39.22 -7.34 -1.92
N ARG A 814 -37.89 -7.47 -1.85
CA ARG A 814 -37.22 -8.23 -0.80
C ARG A 814 -36.89 -7.39 0.43
N TYR A 815 -36.39 -6.18 0.23
CA TYR A 815 -35.83 -5.34 1.27
C TYR A 815 -36.58 -4.03 1.47
N GLY A 816 -37.46 -3.65 0.54
CA GLY A 816 -38.17 -2.37 0.53
C GLY A 816 -39.10 -2.17 1.71
N THR A 817 -39.42 -0.91 2.02
CA THR A 817 -40.42 -0.60 3.05
C THR A 817 -41.82 -0.90 2.53
N ARG A 818 -42.56 -1.75 3.24
CA ARG A 818 -43.89 -2.25 2.82
C ARG A 818 -45.00 -1.19 2.72
N ASN A 819 -44.72 0.10 2.89
CA ASN A 819 -45.77 1.12 3.11
C ASN A 819 -45.82 2.27 2.10
N VAL A 820 -45.08 2.27 0.99
CA VAL A 820 -45.05 3.45 0.11
C VAL A 820 -46.04 3.45 -1.05
N GLU A 821 -46.63 2.32 -1.44
CA GLU A 821 -47.83 2.33 -2.28
C GLU A 821 -48.72 1.14 -1.92
N GLY A 822 -49.98 1.40 -1.56
CA GLY A 822 -50.98 0.35 -1.34
C GLY A 822 -51.12 -0.54 -2.58
N ARG A 823 -50.41 -1.65 -2.58
CA ARG A 823 -50.60 -2.78 -3.47
C ARG A 823 -50.88 -3.99 -2.59
N GLU A 824 -52.15 -4.36 -2.58
CA GLU A 824 -52.65 -5.65 -2.10
C GLU A 824 -51.95 -6.83 -2.79
#